data_AF-A0A954ZL25-F1
#
_entry.id   AF-A0A954ZL25-F1
#
_cell.length_a   1.000
_cell.length_b   1.000
_cell.length_c   1.000
_cell.angle_alpha   90.00
_cell.angle_beta   90.00
_cell.angle_gamma   90.00
#
_symmetry.space_group_name_H-M   'P 1'
#
loop_
_entity.id
_entity.type
_entity.pdbx_description
1 polymer ?
#
loop_
_entity_poly.entity_id
_entity_poly.type
_entity_poly.pdbx_seq_one_letter_code
_entity_poly.pdbx_strand_id
1 'polypeptide(L)'
;MKKTVVVIGNGMVGHRFVEQMIAFDELKEWKVVTFCEEPRAAYDRVGLSSFFAHRDAEKLMLARIDWYEAHGVELHIGDRASRIDRAQRLVTSDRGVTVHYDRIVLATGSYPFVPPIEGVSKRGVFVYRTIEDLEKIIDYGKQSKTCAVIGGGLLGLEAAKAAYDLNLETHVIEFAPRLMPRQIDDAGSKILVQKIEDLGVKVHLNTGTKEVIGKGRVEKMVFTDDSELDVDMIIVSTGIRPRDELAKECGLDVGPRGGVTVDNQLRTSDPDIYAIGEVACHDGMIYGLVAPGYEMAEIVATQLTGSDASFVGTDVSTKLKLMGVDVASFGENEADPTTTHALVYEDPFGGVYKKLIFDRQGKRLLGGILVGDATDYGTLAVIAKSGEDLPCNPSELIGASGSGAASALGGADAMSDQAQICSCNNVTKGDICQAIESEGLFSLDAVKACTKAGTGCGGCLPLVTDIFKSQMKKAGVEVNNNLCEHFSFTRQELFEIVKINEIMTFDELLCRHGQGNGCEVCKPAVASILASLWNESIVNVDHHTLQDTNDRFLANMQRGGLYSVVPRVPGGEITPDKLLVLGRVAKKYGLYTKITGGQRIDLFGAQLHQLPDIWEELIAAGFESGHAYGKSVRTVKSCVGSTWCRYGVQDSVGFAIRVEQRYRGIRAPHKIKFAVSGCVRECAEAQSKDFGLLATETGYNLYVGGNGGAKPRHGDLFASDLGEDEAIRLIDRIFMYYIMTADKLTRTSVWLEKLEGGLEYLQEVIIGDKLGICDELESRMQRLVDTYE
;
A
#
# COMPACT_ATOMS: atom_id res chain seq x y z
N MET A 1 26.00 -25.10 31.29
CA MET A 1 26.04 -25.24 29.82
C MET A 1 24.68 -24.81 29.32
N LYS A 2 24.59 -23.97 28.28
CA LYS A 2 23.29 -23.60 27.71
C LYS A 2 22.65 -24.81 27.04
N LYS A 3 21.33 -24.95 27.15
CA LYS A 3 20.58 -25.96 26.39
C LYS A 3 20.51 -25.53 24.93
N THR A 4 20.52 -26.47 23.99
CA THR A 4 20.48 -26.16 22.55
C THR A 4 19.13 -26.48 21.96
N VAL A 5 18.47 -25.48 21.36
CA VAL A 5 17.30 -25.69 20.51
C VAL A 5 17.70 -25.55 19.05
N VAL A 6 17.44 -26.59 18.27
CA VAL A 6 17.69 -26.61 16.82
C VAL A 6 16.38 -26.35 16.08
N VAL A 7 16.33 -25.26 15.32
CA VAL A 7 15.19 -24.88 14.48
C VAL A 7 15.49 -25.34 13.06
N ILE A 8 14.65 -26.22 12.51
CA ILE A 8 14.82 -26.71 11.14
C ILE A 8 13.84 -25.97 10.24
N GLY A 9 14.36 -24.99 9.50
CA GLY A 9 13.60 -24.08 8.65
C GLY A 9 13.59 -22.66 9.21
N ASN A 10 14.12 -21.70 8.42
CA ASN A 10 14.14 -20.28 8.75
C ASN A 10 13.18 -19.48 7.83
N GLY A 11 11.99 -20.02 7.60
CA GLY A 11 10.89 -19.26 6.97
C GLY A 11 10.22 -18.32 7.97
N MET A 12 9.11 -17.68 7.59
CA MET A 12 8.38 -16.74 8.46
C MET A 12 8.12 -17.32 9.86
N VAL A 13 7.60 -18.55 9.93
CA VAL A 13 7.26 -19.22 11.20
C VAL A 13 8.50 -19.60 12.02
N GLY A 14 9.53 -20.15 11.37
CA GLY A 14 10.78 -20.49 12.07
C GLY A 14 11.48 -19.26 12.63
N HIS A 15 11.51 -18.16 11.86
CA HIS A 15 12.03 -16.89 12.34
C HIS A 15 11.19 -16.31 13.48
N ARG A 16 9.85 -16.38 13.39
CA ARG A 16 8.97 -15.95 14.48
C ARG A 16 9.27 -16.71 15.77
N PHE A 17 9.49 -18.02 15.70
CA PHE A 17 9.92 -18.81 16.86
C PHE A 17 11.25 -18.30 17.44
N VAL A 18 12.23 -18.00 16.59
CA VAL A 18 13.51 -17.42 17.02
C VAL A 18 13.31 -16.06 17.71
N GLU A 19 12.48 -15.17 17.15
CA GLU A 19 12.14 -13.88 17.78
C GLU A 19 11.52 -14.08 19.17
N GLN A 20 10.54 -14.98 19.30
CA GLN A 20 9.86 -15.24 20.58
C GLN A 20 10.81 -15.89 21.60
N MET A 21 11.66 -16.82 21.18
CA MET A 21 12.68 -17.41 22.06
C MET A 21 13.63 -16.35 22.61
N ILE A 22 14.09 -15.41 21.78
CA ILE A 22 14.96 -14.31 22.22
C ILE A 22 14.22 -13.41 23.22
N ALA A 23 12.95 -13.11 22.95
CA ALA A 23 12.14 -12.25 23.82
C ALA A 23 11.83 -12.90 25.16
N PHE A 24 11.52 -14.20 25.18
CA PHE A 24 11.05 -14.91 26.37
C PHE A 24 12.18 -15.54 27.21
N ASP A 25 13.34 -15.85 26.63
CA ASP A 25 14.49 -16.41 27.36
C ASP A 25 15.34 -15.31 28.04
N GLU A 26 14.74 -14.58 28.98
CA GLU A 26 15.40 -13.49 29.71
C GLU A 26 16.68 -13.94 30.45
N LEU A 27 16.69 -15.18 30.92
CA LEU A 27 17.82 -15.80 31.63
C LEU A 27 18.91 -16.31 30.68
N LYS A 28 18.68 -16.28 29.36
CA LYS A 28 19.59 -16.72 28.30
C LYS A 28 20.06 -18.17 28.49
N GLU A 29 19.16 -19.05 28.93
CA GLU A 29 19.44 -20.47 29.17
C GLU A 29 19.63 -21.27 27.88
N TRP A 30 19.08 -20.78 26.76
CA TRP A 30 19.08 -21.45 25.48
C TRP A 30 20.13 -20.88 24.52
N LYS A 31 20.68 -21.79 23.71
CA LYS A 31 21.41 -21.52 22.48
C LYS A 31 20.49 -21.90 21.33
N VAL A 32 20.24 -20.97 20.41
CA VAL A 32 19.42 -21.22 19.23
C VAL A 32 20.33 -21.47 18.03
N VAL A 33 20.13 -22.61 17.36
CA VAL A 33 20.80 -22.95 16.09
C VAL A 33 19.72 -23.18 15.05
N THR A 34 19.82 -22.54 13.88
CA THR A 34 18.81 -22.64 12.83
C THR A 34 19.42 -23.03 11.49
N PHE A 35 18.79 -23.98 10.81
CA PHE A 35 19.18 -24.44 9.47
C PHE A 35 18.19 -23.93 8.42
N CYS A 36 18.71 -23.33 7.36
CA CYS A 36 17.94 -22.81 6.24
C CYS A 36 18.46 -23.41 4.93
N GLU A 37 17.60 -24.13 4.21
CA GLU A 37 17.91 -24.65 2.87
C GLU A 37 18.06 -23.53 1.82
N GLU A 38 17.27 -22.46 1.95
CA GLU A 38 17.31 -21.34 1.01
C GLU A 38 18.59 -20.51 1.22
N PRO A 39 19.12 -19.88 0.14
CA PRO A 39 20.41 -19.17 0.19
C PRO A 39 20.33 -17.79 0.86
N ARG A 40 19.29 -17.54 1.68
CA ARG A 40 19.06 -16.28 2.38
C ARG A 40 18.33 -16.47 3.71
N ALA A 41 18.40 -15.44 4.54
CA ALA A 41 17.67 -15.36 5.81
C ALA A 41 16.15 -15.20 5.58
N ALA A 42 15.38 -15.26 6.67
CA ALA A 42 13.92 -15.23 6.62
C ALA A 42 13.38 -13.98 5.94
N TYR A 43 12.35 -14.17 5.10
CA TYR A 43 11.66 -13.14 4.35
C TYR A 43 10.15 -13.38 4.33
N ASP A 44 9.39 -12.33 4.04
CA ASP A 44 7.95 -12.35 3.89
C ASP A 44 7.55 -13.09 2.61
N ARG A 45 7.06 -14.32 2.79
CA ARG A 45 6.56 -15.15 1.70
C ARG A 45 5.14 -14.79 1.28
N VAL A 46 4.36 -14.17 2.16
CA VAL A 46 3.01 -13.67 1.84
C VAL A 46 3.11 -12.47 0.89
N GLY A 47 4.16 -11.66 1.06
CA GLY A 47 4.46 -10.51 0.21
C GLY A 47 5.14 -10.82 -1.13
N LEU A 48 5.28 -12.08 -1.55
CA LEU A 48 6.09 -12.46 -2.73
C LEU A 48 5.68 -11.74 -4.03
N SER A 49 4.40 -11.47 -4.21
CA SER A 49 3.91 -10.74 -5.40
C SER A 49 4.51 -9.33 -5.51
N SER A 50 4.90 -8.70 -4.40
CA SER A 50 5.54 -7.38 -4.41
C SER A 50 6.95 -7.40 -5.01
N PHE A 51 7.63 -8.55 -5.02
CA PHE A 51 8.92 -8.73 -5.69
C PHE A 51 8.84 -8.39 -7.19
N PHE A 52 7.67 -8.61 -7.81
CA PHE A 52 7.38 -8.24 -9.19
C PHE A 52 7.25 -6.72 -9.43
N ALA A 53 7.32 -5.89 -8.38
CA ALA A 53 7.42 -4.44 -8.53
C ALA A 53 8.87 -3.92 -8.40
N HIS A 54 9.67 -4.45 -7.46
CA HIS A 54 10.99 -3.88 -7.13
C HIS A 54 12.20 -4.75 -7.51
N ARG A 55 12.04 -6.06 -7.75
CA ARG A 55 13.14 -7.03 -8.01
C ARG A 55 14.25 -6.98 -6.94
N ASP A 56 13.84 -6.82 -5.70
CA ASP A 56 14.76 -6.57 -4.59
C ASP A 56 14.37 -7.46 -3.41
N ALA A 57 15.13 -8.53 -3.18
CA ALA A 57 14.86 -9.48 -2.12
C ALA A 57 15.02 -8.88 -0.73
N GLU A 58 15.85 -7.83 -0.57
CA GLU A 58 16.08 -7.22 0.74
C GLU A 58 14.82 -6.57 1.30
N LYS A 59 13.95 -6.05 0.43
CA LYS A 59 12.66 -5.45 0.83
C LYS A 59 11.67 -6.46 1.40
N LEU A 60 11.88 -7.74 1.19
CA LEU A 60 11.07 -8.81 1.77
C LEU A 60 11.68 -9.35 3.05
N MET A 61 12.92 -9.04 3.40
CA MET A 61 13.58 -9.65 4.55
C MET A 61 12.88 -9.27 5.86
N LEU A 62 12.63 -10.28 6.70
CA LEU A 62 12.09 -10.08 8.05
C LEU A 62 13.20 -9.69 9.02
N ALA A 63 14.39 -10.27 8.83
CA ALA A 63 15.58 -9.93 9.57
C ALA A 63 16.83 -10.07 8.70
N ARG A 64 17.79 -9.16 8.91
CA ARG A 64 19.12 -9.22 8.30
C ARG A 64 20.06 -10.14 9.10
N ILE A 65 21.15 -10.59 8.49
CA ILE A 65 22.09 -11.54 9.09
C ILE A 65 22.70 -10.98 10.40
N ASP A 66 23.00 -9.69 10.42
CA ASP A 66 23.51 -8.95 11.58
C ASP A 66 22.55 -9.00 12.79
N TRP A 67 21.24 -9.05 12.56
CA TRP A 67 20.25 -9.23 13.62
C TRP A 67 20.42 -10.59 14.32
N TYR A 68 20.65 -11.67 13.57
CA TYR A 68 20.86 -13.00 14.16
C TYR A 68 22.17 -13.03 14.97
N GLU A 69 23.24 -12.46 14.43
CA GLU A 69 24.54 -12.35 15.10
C GLU A 69 24.45 -11.54 16.40
N ALA A 70 23.75 -10.39 16.37
CA ALA A 70 23.56 -9.53 17.53
C ALA A 70 22.81 -10.22 18.69
N HIS A 71 21.95 -11.19 18.38
CA HIS A 71 21.19 -11.95 19.37
C HIS A 71 21.80 -13.33 19.68
N GLY A 72 22.99 -13.64 19.14
CA GLY A 72 23.70 -14.89 19.41
C GLY A 72 23.02 -16.14 18.83
N VAL A 73 22.25 -15.96 17.75
CA VAL A 73 21.63 -17.06 17.00
C VAL A 73 22.60 -17.58 15.95
N GLU A 74 22.89 -18.88 15.98
CA GLU A 74 23.72 -19.53 14.96
C GLU A 74 22.85 -19.89 13.74
N LEU A 75 23.05 -19.19 12.63
CA LEU A 75 22.26 -19.35 11.41
C LEU A 75 23.10 -20.00 10.29
N HIS A 76 22.70 -21.19 9.87
CA HIS A 76 23.28 -21.89 8.72
C HIS A 76 22.42 -21.66 7.47
N ILE A 77 22.88 -20.76 6.59
CA ILE A 77 22.20 -20.39 5.33
C ILE A 77 22.66 -21.28 4.17
N GLY A 78 21.71 -21.68 3.31
CA GLY A 78 21.99 -22.56 2.16
C GLY A 78 22.50 -23.93 2.59
N ASP A 79 22.10 -24.39 3.78
CA ASP A 79 22.50 -25.64 4.40
C ASP A 79 21.29 -26.32 5.01
N ARG A 80 20.75 -27.29 4.28
CA ARG A 80 19.55 -28.04 4.65
C ARG A 80 19.90 -29.06 5.73
N ALA A 81 19.10 -29.11 6.80
CA ALA A 81 19.16 -30.24 7.73
C ALA A 81 18.71 -31.51 7.01
N SER A 82 19.53 -32.55 7.03
CA SER A 82 19.37 -33.75 6.21
C SER A 82 19.12 -35.00 7.03
N ARG A 83 19.48 -35.02 8.32
CA ARG A 83 19.24 -36.17 9.20
C ARG A 83 19.02 -35.75 10.65
N ILE A 84 18.06 -36.39 11.31
CA ILE A 84 17.87 -36.32 12.77
C ILE A 84 18.18 -37.70 13.36
N ASP A 85 19.18 -37.77 14.24
CA ASP A 85 19.49 -38.96 15.02
C ASP A 85 18.91 -38.82 16.43
N ARG A 86 17.77 -39.45 16.67
CA ARG A 86 17.06 -39.35 17.95
C ARG A 86 17.78 -40.07 19.09
N ALA A 87 18.51 -41.14 18.78
CA ALA A 87 19.24 -41.92 19.79
C ALA A 87 20.48 -41.16 20.30
N GLN A 88 21.18 -40.47 19.40
CA GLN A 88 22.35 -39.67 19.74
C GLN A 88 22.04 -38.20 20.02
N ARG A 89 20.79 -37.76 19.79
CA ARG A 89 20.34 -36.37 19.85
C ARG A 89 21.17 -35.42 18.98
N LEU A 90 21.35 -35.79 17.71
CA LEU A 90 22.11 -35.02 16.73
C LEU A 90 21.24 -34.60 15.53
N VAL A 91 21.41 -33.37 15.05
CA VAL A 91 20.98 -32.92 13.73
C VAL A 91 22.20 -32.79 12.84
N THR A 92 22.14 -33.34 11.62
CA THR A 92 23.19 -33.22 10.61
C THR A 92 22.67 -32.50 9.38
N SER A 93 23.47 -31.62 8.79
CA SER A 93 23.15 -30.89 7.56
C SER A 93 23.80 -31.49 6.30
N ASP A 94 23.36 -31.06 5.13
CA ASP A 94 23.92 -31.48 3.83
C ASP A 94 25.39 -31.07 3.67
N ARG A 95 25.85 -30.00 4.34
CA ARG A 95 27.27 -29.62 4.39
C ARG A 95 28.07 -30.36 5.46
N GLY A 96 27.44 -31.28 6.18
CA GLY A 96 28.08 -32.10 7.21
C GLY A 96 28.24 -31.41 8.56
N VAL A 97 27.55 -30.30 8.82
CA VAL A 97 27.50 -29.69 10.15
C VAL A 97 26.68 -30.59 11.06
N THR A 98 27.22 -30.96 12.22
CA THR A 98 26.54 -31.79 13.21
C THR A 98 26.36 -31.01 14.51
N VAL A 99 25.12 -30.93 15.00
CA VAL A 99 24.74 -30.17 16.18
C VAL A 99 24.00 -31.08 17.15
N HIS A 100 24.46 -31.14 18.41
CA HIS A 100 23.72 -31.80 19.48
C HIS A 100 22.55 -30.92 19.92
N TYR A 101 21.39 -31.52 20.14
CA TYR A 101 20.19 -30.81 20.53
C TYR A 101 19.65 -31.28 21.89
N ASP A 102 19.09 -30.34 22.64
CA ASP A 102 18.18 -30.63 23.74
C ASP A 102 16.73 -30.61 23.25
N ARG A 103 16.42 -29.76 22.26
CA ARG A 103 15.10 -29.66 21.61
C ARG A 103 15.23 -29.44 20.10
N ILE A 104 14.27 -29.95 19.34
CA ILE A 104 14.11 -29.63 17.92
C ILE A 104 12.76 -28.95 17.70
N VAL A 105 12.74 -27.93 16.85
CA VAL A 105 11.51 -27.34 16.30
C VAL A 105 11.52 -27.50 14.79
N LEU A 106 10.64 -28.36 14.27
CA LEU A 106 10.42 -28.55 12.84
C LEU A 106 9.54 -27.42 12.31
N ALA A 107 10.16 -26.50 11.55
CA ALA A 107 9.51 -25.37 10.88
C ALA A 107 9.79 -25.41 9.37
N THR A 108 9.83 -26.62 8.79
CA THR A 108 10.20 -26.91 7.39
C THR A 108 9.17 -26.45 6.37
N GLY A 109 7.98 -26.06 6.82
CA GLY A 109 6.90 -25.56 5.98
C GLY A 109 6.38 -26.59 4.99
N SER A 110 6.13 -26.15 3.76
CA SER A 110 5.58 -26.97 2.68
C SER A 110 6.28 -26.72 1.34
N TYR A 111 6.11 -27.67 0.40
CA TYR A 111 6.51 -27.56 -1.00
C TYR A 111 5.29 -27.49 -1.94
N PRO A 112 5.44 -26.90 -3.15
CA PRO A 112 4.36 -26.86 -4.14
C PRO A 112 3.97 -28.26 -4.62
N PHE A 113 2.68 -28.56 -4.59
CA PHE A 113 2.16 -29.79 -5.16
C PHE A 113 2.03 -29.64 -6.68
N VAL A 114 2.75 -30.47 -7.43
CA VAL A 114 2.65 -30.56 -8.89
C VAL A 114 1.86 -31.83 -9.25
N PRO A 115 0.69 -31.73 -9.93
CA PRO A 115 -0.09 -32.90 -10.28
C PRO A 115 0.64 -33.75 -11.33
N PRO A 116 0.39 -35.08 -11.37
CA PRO A 116 1.04 -35.98 -12.32
C PRO A 116 0.44 -35.81 -13.73
N ILE A 117 0.82 -34.72 -14.41
CA ILE A 117 0.41 -34.39 -15.78
C ILE A 117 1.55 -34.80 -16.72
N GLU A 118 1.22 -35.48 -17.82
CA GLU A 118 2.22 -35.84 -18.81
C GLU A 118 2.91 -34.58 -19.38
N GLY A 119 4.24 -34.55 -19.38
CA GLY A 119 5.01 -33.40 -19.87
C GLY A 119 5.17 -32.23 -18.90
N VAL A 120 4.70 -32.33 -17.65
CA VAL A 120 4.86 -31.26 -16.63
C VAL A 120 6.31 -30.99 -16.23
N SER A 121 7.25 -31.88 -16.58
CA SER A 121 8.69 -31.71 -16.36
C SER A 121 9.43 -31.00 -17.51
N LYS A 122 8.71 -30.57 -18.56
CA LYS A 122 9.31 -29.85 -19.69
C LYS A 122 9.84 -28.48 -19.29
N ARG A 123 10.86 -28.00 -20.01
CA ARG A 123 11.36 -26.63 -19.85
C ARG A 123 10.25 -25.62 -20.14
N GLY A 124 10.08 -24.64 -19.27
CA GLY A 124 9.00 -23.64 -19.36
C GLY A 124 7.85 -23.89 -18.39
N VAL A 125 7.89 -24.99 -17.61
CA VAL A 125 7.01 -25.22 -16.46
C VAL A 125 7.72 -24.78 -15.18
N PHE A 126 7.03 -23.96 -14.37
CA PHE A 126 7.53 -23.41 -13.12
C PHE A 126 6.53 -23.64 -11.98
N VAL A 127 6.99 -23.45 -10.76
CA VAL A 127 6.15 -23.35 -9.55
C VAL A 127 6.25 -21.94 -8.98
N TYR A 128 5.35 -21.56 -8.09
CA TYR A 128 5.35 -20.24 -7.44
C TYR A 128 5.49 -20.39 -5.93
N ARG A 129 6.71 -20.24 -5.39
CA ARG A 129 6.96 -20.46 -3.95
C ARG A 129 8.14 -19.71 -3.36
N THR A 130 9.29 -19.73 -4.00
CA THR A 130 10.54 -19.10 -3.51
C THR A 130 10.94 -17.93 -4.40
N ILE A 131 11.84 -17.06 -3.92
CA ILE A 131 12.41 -15.98 -4.74
C ILE A 131 13.14 -16.56 -5.96
N GLU A 132 13.86 -17.67 -5.81
CA GLU A 132 14.48 -18.38 -6.94
C GLU A 132 13.47 -18.79 -8.01
N ASP A 133 12.29 -19.24 -7.59
CA ASP A 133 11.23 -19.59 -8.53
C ASP A 133 10.73 -18.35 -9.27
N LEU A 134 10.59 -17.22 -8.57
CA LEU A 134 10.19 -15.95 -9.19
C LEU A 134 11.25 -15.45 -10.18
N GLU A 135 12.52 -15.51 -9.84
CA GLU A 135 13.62 -15.14 -10.73
C GLU A 135 13.61 -15.98 -12.01
N LYS A 136 13.41 -17.30 -11.89
CA LYS A 136 13.27 -18.20 -13.05
C LYS A 136 12.05 -17.84 -13.91
N ILE A 137 10.91 -17.54 -13.29
CA ILE A 137 9.69 -17.09 -13.97
C ILE A 137 9.95 -15.78 -14.72
N ILE A 138 10.58 -14.79 -14.08
CA ILE A 138 10.91 -13.49 -14.67
C ILE A 138 11.84 -13.65 -15.86
N ASP A 139 12.91 -14.44 -15.70
CA ASP A 139 13.90 -14.65 -16.75
C ASP A 139 13.33 -15.40 -17.94
N TYR A 140 12.51 -16.42 -17.70
CA TYR A 140 11.85 -17.14 -18.78
C TYR A 140 10.72 -16.30 -19.41
N GLY A 141 10.02 -15.48 -18.64
CA GLY A 141 8.99 -14.57 -19.12
C GLY A 141 9.47 -13.56 -20.16
N LYS A 142 10.76 -13.15 -20.13
CA LYS A 142 11.36 -12.24 -21.12
C LYS A 142 11.31 -12.77 -22.56
N GLN A 143 11.20 -14.08 -22.75
CA GLN A 143 11.18 -14.76 -24.04
C GLN A 143 9.84 -15.47 -24.33
N SER A 144 8.83 -15.26 -23.48
CA SER A 144 7.49 -15.83 -23.61
C SER A 144 6.49 -14.74 -24.01
N LYS A 145 5.40 -15.14 -24.64
CA LYS A 145 4.26 -14.25 -24.93
C LYS A 145 3.02 -14.61 -24.13
N THR A 146 2.84 -15.91 -23.88
CA THR A 146 1.66 -16.44 -23.22
C THR A 146 2.04 -17.27 -21.99
N CYS A 147 1.24 -17.17 -20.93
CA CYS A 147 1.43 -17.91 -19.69
C CYS A 147 0.12 -18.52 -19.21
N ALA A 148 0.13 -19.82 -18.90
CA ALA A 148 -0.98 -20.50 -18.24
C ALA A 148 -0.63 -20.78 -16.78
N VAL A 149 -1.54 -20.45 -15.87
CA VAL A 149 -1.42 -20.74 -14.45
C VAL A 149 -2.41 -21.85 -14.10
N ILE A 150 -1.89 -22.99 -13.66
CA ILE A 150 -2.70 -24.13 -13.24
C ILE A 150 -3.05 -23.96 -11.76
N GLY A 151 -4.33 -23.72 -11.49
CA GLY A 151 -4.91 -23.45 -10.17
C GLY A 151 -5.42 -22.02 -10.06
N GLY A 152 -6.70 -21.87 -9.73
CA GLY A 152 -7.43 -20.63 -9.48
C GLY A 152 -7.69 -20.37 -7.98
N GLY A 153 -6.84 -20.93 -7.11
CA GLY A 153 -6.80 -20.59 -5.69
C GLY A 153 -5.97 -19.32 -5.41
N LEU A 154 -5.75 -19.02 -4.12
CA LEU A 154 -5.05 -17.81 -3.66
C LEU A 154 -3.70 -17.57 -4.37
N LEU A 155 -2.77 -18.53 -4.22
CA LEU A 155 -1.44 -18.46 -4.83
C LEU A 155 -1.49 -18.48 -6.36
N GLY A 156 -2.51 -19.13 -6.94
CA GLY A 156 -2.68 -19.22 -8.38
C GLY A 156 -3.06 -17.87 -8.97
N LEU A 157 -3.97 -17.15 -8.32
CA LEU A 157 -4.35 -15.80 -8.73
C LEU A 157 -3.24 -14.77 -8.49
N GLU A 158 -2.38 -14.98 -7.48
CA GLU A 158 -1.15 -14.19 -7.32
C GLU A 158 -0.11 -14.49 -8.40
N ALA A 159 0.07 -15.76 -8.78
CA ALA A 159 0.94 -16.15 -9.87
C ALA A 159 0.44 -15.63 -11.23
N ALA A 160 -0.88 -15.60 -11.44
CA ALA A 160 -1.50 -15.00 -12.62
C ALA A 160 -1.24 -13.50 -12.68
N LYS A 161 -1.33 -12.80 -11.54
CA LYS A 161 -0.92 -11.40 -11.45
C LYS A 161 0.54 -11.20 -11.80
N ALA A 162 1.43 -12.04 -11.27
CA ALA A 162 2.84 -11.98 -11.60
C ALA A 162 3.11 -12.14 -13.10
N ALA A 163 2.43 -13.08 -13.77
CA ALA A 163 2.52 -13.26 -15.21
C ALA A 163 1.95 -12.05 -15.99
N TYR A 164 0.83 -11.49 -15.54
CA TYR A 164 0.23 -10.29 -16.10
C TYR A 164 1.16 -9.08 -15.99
N ASP A 165 1.78 -8.86 -14.83
CA ASP A 165 2.73 -7.76 -14.58
C ASP A 165 4.03 -7.90 -15.41
N LEU A 166 4.31 -9.10 -15.94
CA LEU A 166 5.36 -9.36 -16.93
C LEU A 166 4.92 -9.08 -18.38
N ASN A 167 3.71 -8.57 -18.59
CA ASN A 167 3.08 -8.34 -19.90
C ASN A 167 2.87 -9.62 -20.72
N LEU A 168 2.60 -10.74 -20.05
CA LEU A 168 2.24 -12.00 -20.71
C LEU A 168 0.72 -12.09 -20.87
N GLU A 169 0.25 -12.60 -22.01
CA GLU A 169 -1.13 -13.03 -22.15
C GLU A 169 -1.38 -14.17 -21.17
N THR A 170 -2.20 -13.92 -20.16
CA THR A 170 -2.29 -14.78 -18.98
C THR A 170 -3.61 -15.53 -18.97
N HIS A 171 -3.52 -16.84 -18.74
CA HIS A 171 -4.64 -17.76 -18.62
C HIS A 171 -4.63 -18.39 -17.22
N VAL A 172 -5.78 -18.44 -16.54
CA VAL A 172 -5.96 -19.20 -15.30
C VAL A 172 -6.77 -20.44 -15.62
N ILE A 173 -6.21 -21.62 -15.32
CA ILE A 173 -6.85 -22.92 -15.53
C ILE A 173 -7.26 -23.46 -14.16
N GLU A 174 -8.56 -23.52 -13.90
CA GLU A 174 -9.12 -24.05 -12.65
C GLU A 174 -9.99 -25.27 -12.92
N PHE A 175 -9.72 -26.34 -12.18
CA PHE A 175 -10.44 -27.59 -12.29
C PHE A 175 -11.85 -27.48 -11.71
N ALA A 176 -12.01 -26.70 -10.63
CA ALA A 176 -13.30 -26.44 -10.00
C ALA A 176 -14.21 -25.57 -10.89
N PRO A 177 -15.53 -25.60 -10.66
CA PRO A 177 -16.48 -24.71 -11.34
C PRO A 177 -16.37 -23.24 -10.91
N ARG A 178 -15.47 -22.91 -9.97
CA ARG A 178 -15.33 -21.59 -9.37
C ARG A 178 -13.88 -21.32 -8.95
N LEU A 179 -13.49 -20.04 -8.94
CA LEU A 179 -12.24 -19.58 -8.35
C LEU A 179 -12.33 -19.61 -6.83
N MET A 180 -11.18 -19.76 -6.16
CA MET A 180 -11.07 -19.80 -4.69
C MET A 180 -12.10 -20.73 -4.02
N PRO A 181 -12.24 -21.99 -4.45
CA PRO A 181 -13.36 -22.85 -4.07
C PRO A 181 -13.47 -23.15 -2.56
N ARG A 182 -12.39 -22.90 -1.80
CA ARG A 182 -12.34 -23.08 -0.35
C ARG A 182 -12.74 -21.83 0.43
N GLN A 183 -12.71 -20.65 -0.19
CA GLN A 183 -12.90 -19.36 0.49
C GLN A 183 -14.22 -18.70 0.12
N ILE A 184 -14.67 -18.82 -1.13
CA ILE A 184 -15.85 -18.12 -1.63
C ILE A 184 -16.85 -19.08 -2.28
N ASP A 185 -18.10 -18.63 -2.36
CA ASP A 185 -19.17 -19.34 -3.04
C ASP A 185 -19.29 -18.96 -4.52
N ASP A 186 -20.23 -19.57 -5.23
CA ASP A 186 -20.36 -19.44 -6.68
C ASP A 186 -20.66 -18.01 -7.12
N ALA A 187 -21.49 -17.29 -6.35
CA ALA A 187 -21.86 -15.91 -6.63
C ALA A 187 -20.66 -14.96 -6.44
N GLY A 188 -19.94 -15.09 -5.33
CA GLY A 188 -18.70 -14.33 -5.11
C GLY A 188 -17.65 -14.63 -6.18
N SER A 189 -17.50 -15.90 -6.57
CA SER A 189 -16.57 -16.29 -7.63
C SER A 189 -16.93 -15.70 -8.98
N LYS A 190 -18.23 -15.60 -9.32
CA LYS A 190 -18.66 -15.04 -10.60
C LYS A 190 -18.22 -13.57 -10.74
N ILE A 191 -18.38 -12.79 -9.67
CA ILE A 191 -17.91 -11.40 -9.62
C ILE A 191 -16.38 -11.32 -9.71
N LEU A 192 -15.67 -12.22 -9.02
CA LEU A 192 -14.20 -12.28 -9.09
C LEU A 192 -13.70 -12.60 -10.51
N VAL A 193 -14.31 -13.57 -11.18
CA VAL A 193 -13.99 -13.93 -12.58
C VAL A 193 -14.18 -12.73 -13.49
N GLN A 194 -15.34 -12.07 -13.43
CA GLN A 194 -15.62 -10.89 -14.25
C GLN A 194 -14.55 -9.81 -14.07
N LYS A 195 -14.21 -9.46 -12.83
CA LYS A 195 -13.18 -8.44 -12.57
C LYS A 195 -11.80 -8.83 -13.06
N ILE A 196 -11.43 -10.11 -12.96
CA ILE A 196 -10.13 -10.61 -13.44
C ILE A 196 -10.09 -10.57 -14.97
N GLU A 197 -11.18 -10.92 -15.64
CA GLU A 197 -11.30 -10.85 -17.10
C GLU A 197 -11.29 -9.42 -17.63
N ASP A 198 -11.95 -8.49 -16.92
CA ASP A 198 -11.92 -7.06 -17.25
C ASP A 198 -10.50 -6.46 -17.19
N LEU A 199 -9.61 -7.06 -16.41
CA LEU A 199 -8.19 -6.69 -16.34
C LEU A 199 -7.35 -7.29 -17.48
N GLY A 200 -7.90 -8.24 -18.24
CA GLY A 200 -7.26 -8.86 -19.40
C GLY A 200 -6.70 -10.27 -19.14
N VAL A 201 -7.04 -10.90 -18.01
CA VAL A 201 -6.66 -12.30 -17.70
C VAL A 201 -7.79 -13.24 -18.08
N LYS A 202 -7.53 -14.30 -18.84
CA LYS A 202 -8.55 -15.26 -19.28
C LYS A 202 -8.75 -16.36 -18.26
N VAL A 203 -9.98 -16.64 -17.84
CA VAL A 203 -10.25 -17.68 -16.84
C VAL A 203 -10.95 -18.89 -17.48
N HIS A 204 -10.42 -20.09 -17.21
CA HIS A 204 -10.92 -21.37 -17.72
C HIS A 204 -11.32 -22.24 -16.52
N LEU A 205 -12.61 -22.21 -16.16
CA LEU A 205 -13.19 -23.03 -15.09
C LEU A 205 -13.57 -24.42 -15.60
N ASN A 206 -13.80 -25.37 -14.70
CA ASN A 206 -14.13 -26.77 -15.05
C ASN A 206 -13.11 -27.40 -16.03
N THR A 207 -11.86 -26.93 -16.00
CA THR A 207 -10.86 -27.28 -17.01
C THR A 207 -9.72 -28.07 -16.38
N GLY A 208 -9.62 -29.36 -16.73
CA GLY A 208 -8.53 -30.23 -16.33
C GLY A 208 -7.42 -30.28 -17.39
N THR A 209 -6.16 -30.22 -16.98
CA THR A 209 -5.02 -30.42 -17.90
C THR A 209 -4.74 -31.91 -18.06
N LYS A 210 -4.71 -32.41 -19.31
CA LYS A 210 -4.41 -33.79 -19.66
C LYS A 210 -2.92 -34.00 -19.90
N GLU A 211 -2.31 -33.17 -20.75
CA GLU A 211 -0.88 -33.24 -21.08
C GLU A 211 -0.31 -31.88 -21.52
N VAL A 212 1.01 -31.75 -21.43
CA VAL A 212 1.80 -30.61 -21.89
C VAL A 212 2.71 -31.06 -23.03
N ILE A 213 2.48 -30.50 -24.22
CA ILE A 213 3.14 -30.88 -25.47
C ILE A 213 4.21 -29.84 -25.85
N GLY A 214 5.27 -30.33 -26.49
CA GLY A 214 6.29 -29.50 -27.12
C GLY A 214 7.65 -30.20 -27.23
N LYS A 215 8.47 -29.77 -28.19
CA LYS A 215 9.80 -30.37 -28.46
C LYS A 215 10.88 -29.77 -27.55
N GLY A 216 11.06 -30.36 -26.36
CA GLY A 216 12.09 -29.97 -25.39
C GLY A 216 11.75 -28.74 -24.54
N ARG A 217 10.67 -28.03 -24.87
CA ARG A 217 10.05 -26.95 -24.07
C ARG A 217 8.54 -26.98 -24.23
N VAL A 218 7.82 -26.24 -23.38
CA VAL A 218 6.37 -26.04 -23.51
C VAL A 218 6.06 -25.28 -24.81
N GLU A 219 5.07 -25.80 -25.55
CA GLU A 219 4.49 -25.13 -26.73
C GLU A 219 2.96 -25.10 -26.66
N LYS A 220 2.33 -26.08 -25.99
CA LYS A 220 0.89 -26.25 -25.94
C LYS A 220 0.43 -27.05 -24.72
N MET A 221 -0.76 -26.74 -24.20
CA MET A 221 -1.50 -27.55 -23.25
C MET A 221 -2.69 -28.23 -23.94
N VAL A 222 -2.94 -29.50 -23.58
CA VAL A 222 -4.13 -30.24 -23.97
C VAL A 222 -4.98 -30.49 -22.74
N PHE A 223 -6.26 -30.22 -22.82
CA PHE A 223 -7.20 -30.39 -21.73
C PHE A 223 -7.94 -31.73 -21.80
N THR A 224 -8.66 -32.06 -20.74
CA THR A 224 -9.39 -33.34 -20.60
C THR A 224 -10.55 -33.50 -21.58
N ASP A 225 -11.03 -32.40 -22.17
CA ASP A 225 -12.05 -32.39 -23.23
C ASP A 225 -11.43 -32.39 -24.65
N ASP A 226 -10.11 -32.64 -24.73
CA ASP A 226 -9.29 -32.62 -25.94
C ASP A 226 -9.18 -31.24 -26.62
N SER A 227 -9.64 -30.16 -25.98
CA SER A 227 -9.34 -28.80 -26.43
C SER A 227 -7.88 -28.44 -26.14
N GLU A 228 -7.35 -27.48 -26.90
CA GLU A 228 -5.94 -27.12 -26.90
C GLU A 228 -5.73 -25.62 -26.62
N LEU A 229 -4.63 -25.29 -25.94
CA LEU A 229 -4.19 -23.93 -25.69
C LEU A 229 -2.69 -23.78 -26.02
N ASP A 230 -2.37 -22.96 -27.02
CA ASP A 230 -0.98 -22.60 -27.32
C ASP A 230 -0.40 -21.74 -26.18
N VAL A 231 0.68 -22.21 -25.57
CA VAL A 231 1.29 -21.53 -24.42
C VAL A 231 2.81 -21.68 -24.39
N ASP A 232 3.52 -20.59 -24.05
CA ASP A 232 4.98 -20.60 -23.96
C ASP A 232 5.50 -20.98 -22.56
N MET A 233 4.73 -20.62 -21.52
CA MET A 233 5.10 -20.76 -20.11
C MET A 233 3.93 -21.28 -19.28
N ILE A 234 4.23 -22.15 -18.31
CA ILE A 234 3.23 -22.67 -17.35
C ILE A 234 3.72 -22.40 -15.93
N ILE A 235 2.84 -21.91 -15.07
CA ILE A 235 3.07 -21.83 -13.62
C ILE A 235 2.09 -22.79 -12.93
N VAL A 236 2.59 -23.74 -12.16
CA VAL A 236 1.76 -24.69 -11.41
C VAL A 236 1.57 -24.19 -9.98
N SER A 237 0.30 -23.99 -9.61
CA SER A 237 -0.12 -23.52 -8.29
C SER A 237 -1.36 -24.27 -7.79
N THR A 238 -1.28 -25.60 -7.75
CA THR A 238 -2.38 -26.50 -7.35
C THR A 238 -2.36 -26.88 -5.87
N GLY A 239 -1.83 -26.00 -5.02
CA GLY A 239 -1.72 -26.19 -3.58
C GLY A 239 -0.33 -26.65 -3.11
N ILE A 240 -0.23 -26.94 -1.82
CA ILE A 240 1.03 -27.27 -1.13
C ILE A 240 0.92 -28.59 -0.37
N ARG A 241 2.08 -29.17 -0.04
CA ARG A 241 2.22 -30.38 0.78
C ARG A 241 3.28 -30.16 1.87
N PRO A 242 3.02 -30.57 3.12
CA PRO A 242 4.00 -30.48 4.21
C PRO A 242 5.35 -31.10 3.85
N ARG A 243 6.45 -30.46 4.27
CA ARG A 243 7.81 -30.99 4.19
C ARG A 243 8.11 -31.86 5.42
N ASP A 244 7.49 -33.03 5.44
CA ASP A 244 7.52 -34.00 6.54
C ASP A 244 8.56 -35.12 6.33
N GLU A 245 9.46 -34.99 5.35
CA GLU A 245 10.42 -36.03 4.95
C GLU A 245 11.36 -36.40 6.10
N LEU A 246 11.92 -35.39 6.79
CA LEU A 246 12.80 -35.61 7.95
C LEU A 246 12.08 -36.34 9.08
N ALA A 247 10.79 -36.04 9.30
CA ALA A 247 9.99 -36.67 10.33
C ALA A 247 9.75 -38.15 10.02
N LYS A 248 9.42 -38.48 8.76
CA LYS A 248 9.29 -39.87 8.29
C LYS A 248 10.60 -40.63 8.45
N GLU A 249 11.71 -40.03 8.02
CA GLU A 249 13.04 -40.65 8.05
C GLU A 249 13.53 -40.90 9.48
N CYS A 250 13.18 -40.05 10.45
CA CYS A 250 13.52 -40.23 11.86
C CYS A 250 12.43 -40.96 12.68
N GLY A 251 11.39 -41.49 12.02
CA GLY A 251 10.36 -42.32 12.64
C GLY A 251 9.42 -41.57 13.59
N LEU A 252 9.10 -40.31 13.27
CA LEU A 252 8.01 -39.57 13.91
C LEU A 252 6.67 -39.90 13.24
N ASP A 253 5.59 -39.71 13.99
CA ASP A 253 4.23 -39.93 13.48
C ASP A 253 3.86 -38.81 12.50
N VAL A 254 3.25 -39.20 11.38
CA VAL A 254 2.83 -38.30 10.30
C VAL A 254 1.36 -38.56 9.98
N GLY A 255 0.61 -37.49 9.76
CA GLY A 255 -0.80 -37.55 9.44
C GLY A 255 -1.07 -38.29 8.12
N PRO A 256 -2.29 -38.84 7.94
CA PRO A 256 -2.67 -39.60 6.74
C PRO A 256 -2.64 -38.76 5.45
N ARG A 257 -2.69 -37.43 5.57
CA ARG A 257 -2.59 -36.46 4.47
C ARG A 257 -1.22 -35.77 4.40
N GLY A 258 -0.22 -36.29 5.12
CA GLY A 258 1.08 -35.67 5.37
C GLY A 258 1.08 -34.78 6.61
N GLY A 259 2.25 -34.21 6.91
CA GLY A 259 2.49 -33.31 8.05
C GLY A 259 2.78 -34.06 9.35
N VAL A 260 3.67 -33.51 10.17
CA VAL A 260 4.10 -34.12 11.44
C VAL A 260 2.96 -34.03 12.44
N THR A 261 2.50 -35.16 12.96
CA THR A 261 1.42 -35.19 13.94
C THR A 261 1.86 -34.56 15.24
N VAL A 262 1.06 -33.65 15.76
CA VAL A 262 1.32 -32.97 17.04
C VAL A 262 0.13 -32.97 17.98
N ASP A 263 0.41 -32.97 19.28
CA ASP A 263 -0.59 -32.76 20.33
C ASP A 263 -0.94 -31.27 20.51
N ASN A 264 -1.80 -30.94 21.49
CA ASN A 264 -2.16 -29.56 21.81
C ASN A 264 -0.99 -28.75 22.39
N GLN A 265 0.09 -29.40 22.83
CA GLN A 265 1.33 -28.71 23.19
C GLN A 265 2.30 -28.61 22.00
N LEU A 266 1.89 -29.00 20.80
CA LEU A 266 2.67 -29.00 19.57
C LEU A 266 3.88 -29.96 19.59
N ARG A 267 3.85 -30.95 20.50
CA ARG A 267 4.85 -32.01 20.61
C ARG A 267 4.54 -33.13 19.64
N THR A 268 5.58 -33.69 19.05
CA THR A 268 5.49 -34.86 18.18
C THR A 268 5.42 -36.15 19.00
N SER A 269 5.48 -37.32 18.34
CA SER A 269 5.63 -38.61 19.03
C SER A 269 6.96 -38.75 19.79
N ASP A 270 7.91 -37.84 19.58
CA ASP A 270 9.06 -37.63 20.44
C ASP A 270 8.88 -36.36 21.29
N PRO A 271 8.93 -36.43 22.63
CA PRO A 271 8.68 -35.29 23.51
C PRO A 271 9.77 -34.21 23.44
N ASP A 272 10.95 -34.51 22.87
CA ASP A 272 12.02 -33.53 22.67
C ASP A 272 11.92 -32.83 21.29
N ILE A 273 10.93 -33.19 20.46
CA ILE A 273 10.75 -32.64 19.11
C ILE A 273 9.33 -32.05 18.97
N TYR A 274 9.29 -30.82 18.48
CA TYR A 274 8.08 -30.06 18.17
C TYR A 274 7.94 -29.84 16.67
N ALA A 275 6.73 -29.55 16.22
CA ALA A 275 6.48 -29.09 14.85
C ALA A 275 5.52 -27.90 14.83
N ILE A 276 5.84 -26.89 14.02
CA ILE A 276 5.07 -25.63 13.93
C ILE A 276 4.90 -25.18 12.48
N GLY A 277 3.84 -24.41 12.21
CA GLY A 277 3.53 -23.90 10.86
C GLY A 277 2.98 -24.97 9.92
N GLU A 278 3.18 -24.79 8.61
CA GLU A 278 2.56 -25.65 7.58
C GLU A 278 2.99 -27.12 7.63
N VAL A 279 4.08 -27.45 8.33
CA VAL A 279 4.51 -28.84 8.50
C VAL A 279 3.72 -29.56 9.60
N ALA A 280 3.15 -28.83 10.55
CA ALA A 280 2.42 -29.40 11.67
C ALA A 280 1.03 -29.90 11.25
N CYS A 281 0.68 -31.10 11.70
CA CYS A 281 -0.64 -31.71 11.57
C CYS A 281 -1.27 -31.82 12.96
N HIS A 282 -2.04 -30.81 13.35
CA HIS A 282 -2.76 -30.75 14.64
C HIS A 282 -4.21 -31.19 14.44
N ASP A 283 -4.65 -32.20 15.20
CA ASP A 283 -5.99 -32.83 15.09
C ASP A 283 -6.39 -33.20 13.64
N GLY A 284 -5.43 -33.73 12.87
CA GLY A 284 -5.64 -34.10 11.46
C GLY A 284 -5.73 -32.92 10.49
N MET A 285 -5.52 -31.69 10.97
CA MET A 285 -5.58 -30.45 10.20
C MET A 285 -4.17 -29.87 9.95
N ILE A 286 -3.96 -29.40 8.72
CA ILE A 286 -2.74 -28.70 8.29
C ILE A 286 -3.12 -27.26 7.95
N TYR A 287 -2.41 -26.30 8.53
CA TYR A 287 -2.69 -24.88 8.35
C TYR A 287 -1.78 -24.28 7.28
N GLY A 288 -2.38 -23.80 6.18
CA GLY A 288 -1.69 -23.13 5.08
C GLY A 288 -1.63 -21.61 5.21
N LEU A 289 -1.62 -21.08 6.44
CA LEU A 289 -1.70 -19.64 6.73
C LEU A 289 -0.64 -19.26 7.76
N VAL A 290 -0.12 -18.03 7.67
CA VAL A 290 0.96 -17.53 8.55
C VAL A 290 0.51 -17.35 9.99
N ALA A 291 -0.73 -16.89 10.22
CA ALA A 291 -1.29 -16.60 11.54
C ALA A 291 -1.26 -17.83 12.48
N PRO A 292 -1.84 -19.00 12.09
CA PRO A 292 -1.67 -20.24 12.84
C PRO A 292 -0.23 -20.60 13.14
N GLY A 293 0.67 -20.41 12.17
CA GLY A 293 2.08 -20.73 12.35
C GLY A 293 2.75 -19.84 13.39
N TYR A 294 2.41 -18.56 13.44
CA TYR A 294 2.92 -17.62 14.45
C TYR A 294 2.42 -17.94 15.85
N GLU A 295 1.13 -18.28 15.97
CA GLU A 295 0.54 -18.74 17.24
C GLU A 295 1.25 -20.02 17.73
N MET A 296 1.47 -20.99 16.83
CA MET A 296 2.23 -22.19 17.14
C MET A 296 3.67 -21.89 17.59
N ALA A 297 4.34 -20.96 16.93
CA ALA A 297 5.70 -20.55 17.29
C ALA A 297 5.76 -19.93 18.69
N GLU A 298 4.80 -19.06 19.03
CA GLU A 298 4.71 -18.41 20.33
C GLU A 298 4.42 -19.41 21.46
N ILE A 299 3.51 -20.37 21.22
CA ILE A 299 3.19 -21.43 22.17
C ILE A 299 4.42 -22.28 22.49
N VAL A 300 5.16 -22.74 21.46
CA VAL A 300 6.37 -23.55 21.70
C VAL A 300 7.46 -22.73 22.39
N ALA A 301 7.65 -21.46 22.02
CA ALA A 301 8.62 -20.61 22.71
C ALA A 301 8.28 -20.43 24.19
N THR A 302 7.01 -20.16 24.51
CA THR A 302 6.47 -20.04 25.88
C THR A 302 6.70 -21.30 26.72
N GLN A 303 6.49 -22.48 26.13
CA GLN A 303 6.73 -23.76 26.80
C GLN A 303 8.22 -24.00 27.09
N LEU A 304 9.11 -23.63 26.16
CA LEU A 304 10.55 -23.84 26.34
C LEU A 304 11.16 -22.87 27.37
N THR A 305 10.51 -21.74 27.65
CA THR A 305 10.93 -20.76 28.66
C THR A 305 10.19 -20.89 29.99
N GLY A 306 9.32 -21.91 30.15
CA GLY A 306 8.81 -22.37 31.44
C GLY A 306 7.35 -22.06 31.76
N SER A 307 6.57 -21.62 30.77
CA SER A 307 5.13 -21.34 30.92
C SER A 307 4.28 -22.34 30.11
N ASP A 308 3.14 -22.76 30.66
CA ASP A 308 2.22 -23.67 29.96
C ASP A 308 1.35 -22.91 28.96
N ALA A 309 1.30 -23.42 27.71
CA ALA A 309 0.43 -22.91 26.65
C ALA A 309 -0.05 -24.07 25.76
N SER A 310 -1.23 -23.94 25.16
CA SER A 310 -1.81 -24.98 24.32
C SER A 310 -2.47 -24.42 23.07
N PHE A 311 -2.28 -25.10 21.94
CA PHE A 311 -2.93 -24.82 20.67
C PHE A 311 -4.23 -25.64 20.56
N VAL A 312 -5.34 -24.96 20.32
CA VAL A 312 -6.68 -25.58 20.23
C VAL A 312 -7.30 -25.43 18.83
N GLY A 313 -6.48 -25.08 17.83
CA GLY A 313 -6.94 -24.68 16.51
C GLY A 313 -7.21 -23.18 16.42
N THR A 314 -7.17 -22.65 15.21
CA THR A 314 -7.24 -21.19 14.99
C THR A 314 -8.12 -20.83 13.79
N ASP A 315 -8.45 -19.54 13.72
CA ASP A 315 -9.26 -18.93 12.68
C ASP A 315 -8.54 -18.97 11.31
N VAL A 316 -9.26 -19.40 10.28
CA VAL A 316 -8.77 -19.47 8.88
C VAL A 316 -9.22 -18.28 8.02
N SER A 317 -9.78 -17.25 8.67
CA SER A 317 -10.16 -15.99 8.02
C SER A 317 -9.02 -15.41 7.20
N THR A 318 -9.35 -14.98 5.99
CA THR A 318 -8.40 -14.55 4.98
C THR A 318 -8.92 -13.29 4.29
N LYS A 319 -8.08 -12.25 4.20
CA LYS A 319 -8.32 -11.06 3.36
C LYS A 319 -7.12 -10.86 2.45
N LEU A 320 -7.38 -10.78 1.16
CA LEU A 320 -6.37 -10.70 0.12
C LEU A 320 -6.77 -9.69 -0.94
N LYS A 321 -5.75 -9.16 -1.62
CA LYS A 321 -5.93 -8.30 -2.77
C LYS A 321 -5.42 -9.00 -4.02
N LEU A 322 -6.32 -9.65 -4.73
CA LEU A 322 -6.02 -10.47 -5.89
C LEU A 322 -6.25 -9.65 -7.14
N MET A 323 -5.19 -9.40 -7.92
CA MET A 323 -5.28 -8.59 -9.14
C MET A 323 -5.86 -7.18 -8.95
N GLY A 324 -5.79 -6.62 -7.74
CA GLY A 324 -6.41 -5.32 -7.43
C GLY A 324 -7.87 -5.41 -6.97
N VAL A 325 -8.45 -6.61 -6.97
CA VAL A 325 -9.76 -6.93 -6.39
C VAL A 325 -9.58 -7.34 -4.93
N ASP A 326 -10.33 -6.71 -4.03
CA ASP A 326 -10.33 -7.12 -2.63
C ASP A 326 -11.26 -8.34 -2.45
N VAL A 327 -10.73 -9.41 -1.84
CA VAL A 327 -11.47 -10.63 -1.51
C VAL A 327 -11.22 -10.98 -0.06
N ALA A 328 -12.28 -11.21 0.70
CA ALA A 328 -12.18 -11.67 2.06
C ALA A 328 -13.22 -12.75 2.38
N SER A 329 -12.82 -13.66 3.26
CA SER A 329 -13.68 -14.69 3.85
C SER A 329 -13.33 -14.80 5.33
N PHE A 330 -14.34 -14.91 6.19
CA PHE A 330 -14.15 -15.05 7.63
C PHE A 330 -15.23 -15.92 8.24
N GLY A 331 -14.88 -16.63 9.32
CA GLY A 331 -15.80 -17.56 9.99
C GLY A 331 -16.41 -18.60 9.03
N GLU A 332 -17.71 -18.83 9.14
CA GLU A 332 -18.46 -19.66 8.20
C GLU A 332 -18.61 -18.96 6.84
N ASN A 333 -18.38 -19.69 5.75
CA ASN A 333 -18.51 -19.19 4.36
C ASN A 333 -19.65 -19.85 3.58
N GLU A 334 -20.09 -21.04 4.01
CA GLU A 334 -21.28 -21.72 3.50
C GLU A 334 -22.36 -21.76 4.58
N ALA A 335 -23.58 -21.34 4.21
CA ALA A 335 -24.70 -21.32 5.12
C ALA A 335 -25.38 -22.69 5.12
N ASP A 336 -25.55 -23.32 6.28
CA ASP A 336 -26.46 -24.45 6.45
C ASP A 336 -27.89 -23.91 6.59
N PRO A 337 -28.81 -24.19 5.63
CA PRO A 337 -30.17 -23.67 5.67
C PRO A 337 -31.00 -24.13 6.87
N THR A 338 -30.54 -25.14 7.62
CA THR A 338 -31.24 -25.66 8.80
C THR A 338 -30.85 -24.94 10.10
N THR A 339 -29.66 -24.34 10.14
CA THR A 339 -29.07 -23.75 11.35
C THR A 339 -28.75 -22.26 11.20
N THR A 340 -28.67 -21.74 9.97
CA THR A 340 -28.21 -20.38 9.67
C THR A 340 -29.11 -19.64 8.68
N HIS A 341 -28.99 -18.31 8.64
CA HIS A 341 -29.57 -17.45 7.61
C HIS A 341 -28.49 -16.57 6.98
N ALA A 342 -28.48 -16.46 5.64
CA ALA A 342 -27.55 -15.58 4.93
C ALA A 342 -28.25 -14.32 4.43
N LEU A 343 -27.60 -13.16 4.59
CA LEU A 343 -27.93 -11.94 3.87
C LEU A 343 -26.92 -11.72 2.77
N VAL A 344 -27.40 -11.34 1.59
CA VAL A 344 -26.58 -11.13 0.39
C VAL A 344 -26.85 -9.73 -0.17
N TYR A 345 -25.78 -9.03 -0.51
CA TYR A 345 -25.78 -7.80 -1.28
C TYR A 345 -24.93 -8.02 -2.53
N GLU A 346 -25.51 -7.80 -3.70
CA GLU A 346 -24.85 -7.97 -4.99
C GLU A 346 -25.07 -6.70 -5.81
N ASP A 347 -23.97 -6.04 -6.17
CA ASP A 347 -23.93 -4.92 -7.11
C ASP A 347 -23.07 -5.33 -8.33
N PRO A 348 -23.72 -5.77 -9.43
CA PRO A 348 -23.00 -6.18 -10.63
C PRO A 348 -22.35 -5.01 -11.38
N PHE A 349 -22.74 -3.76 -11.12
CA PHE A 349 -22.18 -2.58 -11.79
C PHE A 349 -20.91 -2.09 -11.10
N GLY A 350 -20.89 -2.08 -9.75
CA GLY A 350 -19.68 -1.86 -8.96
C GLY A 350 -18.76 -3.10 -8.89
N GLY A 351 -19.29 -4.27 -9.24
CA GLY A 351 -18.64 -5.56 -9.05
C GLY A 351 -18.43 -5.87 -7.58
N VAL A 352 -19.42 -5.60 -6.73
CA VAL A 352 -19.36 -5.84 -5.29
C VAL A 352 -20.29 -7.00 -4.94
N TYR A 353 -19.79 -7.94 -4.16
CA TYR A 353 -20.57 -9.02 -3.57
C TYR A 353 -20.24 -9.13 -2.09
N LYS A 354 -21.27 -9.07 -1.24
CA LYS A 354 -21.17 -9.26 0.20
C LYS A 354 -22.18 -10.32 0.62
N LYS A 355 -21.74 -11.31 1.38
CA LYS A 355 -22.60 -12.31 2.02
C LYS A 355 -22.22 -12.39 3.49
N LEU A 356 -23.20 -12.20 4.36
CA LEU A 356 -23.03 -12.34 5.81
C LEU A 356 -23.92 -13.48 6.28
N ILE A 357 -23.36 -14.37 7.09
CA ILE A 357 -24.04 -15.56 7.61
C ILE A 357 -24.32 -15.34 9.09
N PHE A 358 -25.58 -15.51 9.48
CA PHE A 358 -26.07 -15.31 10.82
C PHE A 358 -26.64 -16.60 11.39
N ASP A 359 -26.71 -16.68 12.71
CA ASP A 359 -27.52 -17.69 13.38
C ASP A 359 -29.01 -17.55 12.99
N ARG A 360 -29.80 -18.60 13.25
CA ARG A 360 -31.22 -18.63 12.86
C ARG A 360 -32.07 -17.52 13.47
N GLN A 361 -31.62 -16.91 14.56
CA GLN A 361 -32.33 -15.83 15.24
C GLN A 361 -31.92 -14.44 14.72
N GLY A 362 -30.87 -14.34 13.88
CA GLY A 362 -30.31 -13.07 13.44
C GLY A 362 -29.62 -12.29 14.55
N LYS A 363 -29.22 -12.97 15.63
CA LYS A 363 -28.56 -12.38 16.80
C LYS A 363 -27.06 -12.46 16.73
N ARG A 364 -26.47 -13.38 15.97
CA ARG A 364 -25.01 -13.55 15.92
C ARG A 364 -24.53 -13.63 14.50
N LEU A 365 -23.45 -12.94 14.19
CA LEU A 365 -22.71 -13.11 12.94
C LEU A 365 -21.79 -14.32 13.08
N LEU A 366 -21.87 -15.27 12.16
CA LEU A 366 -21.07 -16.50 12.16
C LEU A 366 -19.93 -16.44 11.14
N GLY A 367 -20.07 -15.60 10.12
CA GLY A 367 -19.05 -15.43 9.09
C GLY A 367 -19.54 -14.66 7.87
N GLY A 368 -18.75 -14.67 6.82
CA GLY A 368 -19.11 -14.01 5.57
C GLY A 368 -18.05 -14.07 4.47
N ILE A 369 -18.47 -13.59 3.30
CA ILE A 369 -17.68 -13.46 2.07
C ILE A 369 -17.83 -12.02 1.57
N LEU A 370 -16.72 -11.37 1.24
CA LEU A 370 -16.67 -10.03 0.65
C LEU A 370 -15.81 -10.09 -0.62
N VAL A 371 -16.33 -9.65 -1.75
CA VAL A 371 -15.63 -9.60 -3.06
C VAL A 371 -15.85 -8.21 -3.67
N GLY A 372 -14.78 -7.62 -4.18
CA GLY A 372 -14.79 -6.28 -4.79
C GLY A 372 -14.63 -5.15 -3.78
N ASP A 373 -15.36 -5.21 -2.66
CA ASP A 373 -15.21 -4.31 -1.51
C ASP A 373 -15.13 -5.11 -0.20
N ALA A 374 -13.94 -5.11 0.40
CA ALA A 374 -13.67 -5.72 1.70
C ALA A 374 -13.29 -4.67 2.77
N THR A 375 -13.77 -3.43 2.64
CA THR A 375 -13.50 -2.34 3.60
C THR A 375 -13.94 -2.73 5.01
N ASP A 376 -15.14 -3.29 5.14
CA ASP A 376 -15.75 -3.67 6.42
C ASP A 376 -15.17 -4.96 7.05
N TYR A 377 -14.26 -5.66 6.36
CA TYR A 377 -13.74 -6.97 6.80
C TYR A 377 -13.24 -6.96 8.25
N GLY A 378 -12.41 -5.98 8.62
CA GLY A 378 -11.78 -5.95 9.94
C GLY A 378 -12.81 -5.92 11.06
N THR A 379 -13.84 -5.09 10.89
CA THR A 379 -14.94 -4.97 11.84
C THR A 379 -15.79 -6.24 11.87
N LEU A 380 -16.21 -6.75 10.71
CA LEU A 380 -17.08 -7.93 10.61
C LEU A 380 -16.41 -9.20 11.13
N ALA A 381 -15.11 -9.39 10.86
CA ALA A 381 -14.35 -10.53 11.36
C ALA A 381 -14.26 -10.51 12.90
N VAL A 382 -14.09 -9.34 13.50
CA VAL A 382 -14.10 -9.20 14.97
C VAL A 382 -15.47 -9.56 15.55
N ILE A 383 -16.55 -9.06 14.97
CA ILE A 383 -17.92 -9.38 15.43
C ILE A 383 -18.17 -10.88 15.34
N ALA A 384 -17.82 -11.50 14.21
CA ALA A 384 -18.03 -12.93 14.02
C ALA A 384 -17.25 -13.76 15.05
N LYS A 385 -16.04 -13.32 15.38
CA LYS A 385 -15.16 -14.00 16.34
C LYS A 385 -15.60 -13.80 17.79
N SER A 386 -16.22 -12.68 18.16
CA SER A 386 -16.65 -12.44 19.54
C SER A 386 -17.75 -13.42 19.97
N GLY A 387 -18.59 -13.85 19.03
CA GLY A 387 -19.74 -14.72 19.30
C GLY A 387 -20.82 -14.06 20.18
N GLU A 388 -20.73 -12.73 20.36
CA GLU A 388 -21.67 -11.94 21.15
C GLU A 388 -22.95 -11.63 20.34
N ASP A 389 -24.02 -11.28 21.06
CA ASP A 389 -25.27 -10.86 20.42
C ASP A 389 -25.08 -9.48 19.74
N LEU A 390 -25.56 -9.35 18.51
CA LEU A 390 -25.44 -8.16 17.68
C LEU A 390 -26.21 -6.98 18.31
N PRO A 391 -25.60 -5.79 18.37
CA PRO A 391 -26.26 -4.59 18.91
C PRO A 391 -27.24 -3.95 17.92
N CYS A 392 -27.30 -4.42 16.68
CA CYS A 392 -28.09 -3.87 15.57
C CYS A 392 -28.79 -4.99 14.79
N ASN A 393 -29.70 -4.62 13.88
CA ASN A 393 -30.30 -5.61 12.99
C ASN A 393 -29.27 -6.11 11.96
N PRO A 394 -29.33 -7.39 11.54
CA PRO A 394 -28.45 -7.96 10.51
C PRO A 394 -28.37 -7.14 9.20
N SER A 395 -29.46 -6.50 8.80
CA SER A 395 -29.51 -5.67 7.58
C SER A 395 -28.64 -4.41 7.66
N GLU A 396 -28.38 -3.90 8.86
CA GLU A 396 -27.56 -2.69 9.06
C GLU A 396 -26.06 -2.98 8.84
N LEU A 397 -25.67 -4.26 8.91
CA LEU A 397 -24.30 -4.71 8.67
C LEU A 397 -23.98 -4.93 7.19
N ILE A 398 -24.98 -4.93 6.31
CA ILE A 398 -24.84 -5.23 4.87
C ILE A 398 -25.34 -4.07 4.01
N GLY A 399 -24.42 -3.23 3.51
CA GLY A 399 -24.75 -2.01 2.75
C GLY A 399 -23.74 -1.65 1.66
N ALA A 400 -24.21 -0.81 0.71
CA ALA A 400 -23.47 -0.31 -0.45
C ALA A 400 -22.34 0.67 -0.09
N SER A 401 -22.49 1.39 1.02
CA SER A 401 -21.51 2.34 1.54
C SER A 401 -20.75 1.66 2.68
N GLY A 402 -19.42 1.61 2.61
CA GLY A 402 -18.51 1.06 3.63
C GLY A 402 -18.51 1.80 4.98
N SER A 403 -19.68 2.22 5.44
CA SER A 403 -19.97 2.89 6.70
C SER A 403 -20.94 2.10 7.59
N GLY A 404 -21.63 1.08 7.08
CA GLY A 404 -22.69 0.36 7.80
C GLY A 404 -22.20 -0.38 9.07
N ALA A 405 -21.12 -1.15 8.96
CA ALA A 405 -20.59 -1.91 10.09
C ALA A 405 -19.91 -1.03 11.15
N ALA A 406 -19.22 0.04 10.73
CA ALA A 406 -18.55 0.97 11.64
C ALA A 406 -19.54 1.89 12.39
N SER A 407 -20.64 2.31 11.75
CA SER A 407 -21.67 3.11 12.41
C SER A 407 -22.54 2.31 13.37
N ALA A 408 -22.78 1.03 13.09
CA ALA A 408 -23.63 0.15 13.90
C ALA A 408 -23.02 -0.24 15.27
N LEU A 409 -21.69 -0.14 15.42
CA LEU A 409 -20.96 -0.59 16.61
C LEU A 409 -20.48 0.53 17.54
N GLY A 410 -20.75 1.81 17.26
CA GLY A 410 -20.33 2.89 18.17
C GLY A 410 -18.82 3.18 18.18
N GLY A 411 -18.07 2.76 17.14
CA GLY A 411 -16.64 3.04 16.97
C GLY A 411 -15.68 2.14 17.77
N ALA A 412 -14.37 2.38 17.63
CA ALA A 412 -13.30 1.59 18.27
C ALA A 412 -13.40 1.51 19.81
N ASP A 413 -14.12 2.46 20.44
CA ASP A 413 -14.32 2.52 21.88
C ASP A 413 -15.23 1.42 22.44
N ALA A 414 -16.20 0.96 21.66
CA ALA A 414 -17.18 -0.03 22.11
C ALA A 414 -16.68 -1.48 22.08
N MET A 415 -15.52 -1.72 21.46
CA MET A 415 -14.94 -3.06 21.34
C MET A 415 -14.31 -3.54 22.66
N SER A 416 -14.44 -4.82 23.00
CA SER A 416 -13.72 -5.46 24.11
C SER A 416 -12.20 -5.39 23.93
N ASP A 417 -11.43 -5.30 25.02
CA ASP A 417 -9.95 -5.36 24.96
C ASP A 417 -9.45 -6.72 24.46
N GLN A 418 -10.26 -7.79 24.59
CA GLN A 418 -9.94 -9.12 24.04
C GLN A 418 -10.21 -9.23 22.53
N ALA A 419 -10.76 -8.18 21.90
CA ALA A 419 -11.07 -8.20 20.48
C ALA A 419 -9.78 -8.32 19.65
N GLN A 420 -9.68 -9.37 18.82
CA GLN A 420 -8.53 -9.59 17.96
C GLN A 420 -8.53 -8.62 16.77
N ILE A 421 -7.59 -7.67 16.75
CA ILE A 421 -7.50 -6.62 15.73
C ILE A 421 -6.63 -7.05 14.55
N CYS A 422 -5.48 -7.68 14.81
CA CYS A 422 -4.58 -8.17 13.76
C CYS A 422 -4.47 -9.68 13.80
N SER A 423 -5.13 -10.39 12.88
CA SER A 423 -5.00 -11.86 12.83
C SER A 423 -3.62 -12.35 12.41
N CYS A 424 -2.91 -11.63 11.52
CA CYS A 424 -1.59 -12.07 11.07
C CYS A 424 -0.53 -12.13 12.17
N ASN A 425 -0.61 -11.21 13.14
CA ASN A 425 0.36 -11.10 14.24
C ASN A 425 -0.28 -11.39 15.60
N ASN A 426 -1.51 -11.92 15.61
CA ASN A 426 -2.30 -12.23 16.81
C ASN A 426 -2.39 -11.08 17.83
N VAL A 427 -2.67 -9.86 17.35
CA VAL A 427 -2.70 -8.66 18.21
C VAL A 427 -4.14 -8.30 18.57
N THR A 428 -4.43 -8.17 19.86
CA THR A 428 -5.72 -7.73 20.39
C THR A 428 -5.80 -6.21 20.54
N LYS A 429 -7.01 -5.67 20.79
CA LYS A 429 -7.18 -4.26 21.15
C LYS A 429 -6.42 -3.94 22.43
N GLY A 430 -6.49 -4.83 23.42
CA GLY A 430 -5.79 -4.72 24.69
C GLY A 430 -4.28 -4.57 24.50
N ASP A 431 -3.66 -5.39 23.65
CA ASP A 431 -2.22 -5.30 23.36
C ASP A 431 -1.85 -3.94 22.75
N ILE A 432 -2.69 -3.41 21.86
CA ILE A 432 -2.46 -2.09 21.25
C ILE A 432 -2.60 -0.99 22.31
N CYS A 433 -3.67 -1.01 23.12
CA CYS A 433 -3.90 -0.04 24.17
C CYS A 433 -2.78 -0.08 25.22
N GLN A 434 -2.41 -1.28 25.67
CA GLN A 434 -1.34 -1.49 26.64
C GLN A 434 0.01 -1.04 26.08
N ALA A 435 0.34 -1.36 24.83
CA ALA A 435 1.57 -0.88 24.19
C ALA A 435 1.61 0.65 24.12
N ILE A 436 0.49 1.29 23.74
CA ILE A 436 0.37 2.75 23.73
C ILE A 436 0.61 3.36 25.11
N GLU A 437 -0.01 2.80 26.15
CA GLU A 437 0.06 3.33 27.52
C GLU A 437 1.41 3.05 28.20
N SER A 438 1.89 1.81 28.13
CA SER A 438 3.09 1.35 28.86
C SER A 438 4.40 1.79 28.20
N GLU A 439 4.45 1.84 26.87
CA GLU A 439 5.64 2.27 26.12
C GLU A 439 5.60 3.74 25.67
N GLY A 440 4.48 4.44 25.92
CA GLY A 440 4.33 5.86 25.57
C GLY A 440 4.38 6.10 24.06
N LEU A 441 3.61 5.32 23.29
CA LEU A 441 3.65 5.39 21.81
C LEU A 441 2.72 6.50 21.28
N PHE A 442 3.31 7.53 20.67
CA PHE A 442 2.58 8.71 20.16
C PHE A 442 2.45 8.77 18.63
N SER A 443 2.76 7.68 17.92
CA SER A 443 2.57 7.62 16.47
C SER A 443 2.12 6.23 16.02
N LEU A 444 1.37 6.20 14.91
CA LEU A 444 0.90 4.94 14.33
C LEU A 444 2.07 4.03 13.90
N ASP A 445 3.17 4.59 13.39
CA ASP A 445 4.34 3.79 13.01
C ASP A 445 5.04 3.19 14.23
N ALA A 446 5.08 3.90 15.36
CA ALA A 446 5.59 3.34 16.62
C ALA A 446 4.69 2.19 17.12
N VAL A 447 3.37 2.34 17.07
CA VAL A 447 2.41 1.26 17.39
C VAL A 447 2.64 0.05 16.48
N LYS A 448 2.82 0.25 15.17
CA LYS A 448 3.10 -0.84 14.22
C LYS A 448 4.46 -1.49 14.49
N ALA A 449 5.48 -0.73 14.85
CA ALA A 449 6.82 -1.25 15.12
C ALA A 449 6.87 -2.12 16.39
N CYS A 450 6.19 -1.67 17.45
CA CYS A 450 6.06 -2.39 18.72
C CYS A 450 5.13 -3.61 18.58
N THR A 451 3.86 -3.39 18.23
CA THR A 451 2.83 -4.46 18.24
C THR A 451 2.91 -5.39 17.03
N LYS A 452 3.63 -5.00 15.97
CA LYS A 452 3.60 -5.63 14.63
C LYS A 452 2.23 -5.57 13.95
N ALA A 453 1.19 -4.96 14.53
CA ALA A 453 -0.12 -4.87 13.89
C ALA A 453 -0.02 -4.16 12.53
N GLY A 454 -0.60 -4.74 11.49
CA GLY A 454 -0.61 -4.17 10.13
C GLY A 454 0.70 -4.31 9.33
N THR A 455 1.70 -5.01 9.85
CA THR A 455 2.97 -5.29 9.14
C THR A 455 2.92 -6.53 8.23
N GLY A 456 1.94 -7.42 8.41
CA GLY A 456 1.68 -8.57 7.53
C GLY A 456 0.78 -8.21 6.35
N CYS A 457 -0.48 -8.68 6.34
CA CYS A 457 -1.41 -8.41 5.23
C CYS A 457 -1.94 -6.95 5.16
N GLY A 458 -1.69 -6.14 6.19
CA GLY A 458 -2.16 -4.75 6.29
C GLY A 458 -3.67 -4.55 6.51
N GLY A 459 -4.46 -5.63 6.56
CA GLY A 459 -5.93 -5.57 6.60
C GLY A 459 -6.53 -4.88 7.83
N CYS A 460 -5.80 -4.85 8.95
CA CYS A 460 -6.24 -4.25 10.21
C CYS A 460 -5.87 -2.77 10.37
N LEU A 461 -5.09 -2.19 9.44
CA LEU A 461 -4.56 -0.82 9.57
C LEU A 461 -5.62 0.26 9.84
N PRO A 462 -6.81 0.25 9.22
CA PRO A 462 -7.86 1.22 9.55
C PRO A 462 -8.26 1.16 11.03
N LEU A 463 -8.49 -0.05 11.54
CA LEU A 463 -8.94 -0.28 12.91
C LEU A 463 -7.84 0.04 13.94
N VAL A 464 -6.58 -0.30 13.64
CA VAL A 464 -5.41 0.11 14.44
C VAL A 464 -5.31 1.63 14.51
N THR A 465 -5.58 2.32 13.40
CA THR A 465 -5.58 3.78 13.34
C THR A 465 -6.68 4.37 14.22
N ASP A 466 -7.88 3.78 14.20
CA ASP A 466 -9.01 4.25 15.00
C ASP A 466 -8.82 4.00 16.50
N ILE A 467 -8.29 2.83 16.88
CA ILE A 467 -7.91 2.51 18.27
C ILE A 467 -6.83 3.49 18.76
N PHE A 468 -5.80 3.72 17.96
CA PHE A 468 -4.74 4.69 18.28
C PHE A 468 -5.33 6.09 18.52
N LYS A 469 -6.18 6.59 17.62
CA LYS A 469 -6.84 7.90 17.78
C LYS A 469 -7.72 7.95 19.04
N SER A 470 -8.47 6.90 19.32
CA SER A 470 -9.30 6.80 20.53
C SER A 470 -8.44 6.85 21.80
N GLN A 471 -7.33 6.10 21.85
CA GLN A 471 -6.47 6.06 23.02
C GLN A 471 -5.72 7.37 23.25
N MET A 472 -5.24 8.01 22.18
CA MET A 472 -4.69 9.37 22.28
C MET A 472 -5.71 10.34 22.87
N LYS A 473 -6.96 10.29 22.41
CA LYS A 473 -8.06 11.11 22.94
C LYS A 473 -8.35 10.84 24.43
N LYS A 474 -8.31 9.57 24.87
CA LYS A 474 -8.55 9.17 26.28
C LYS A 474 -7.43 9.57 27.23
N ALA A 475 -6.19 9.50 26.77
CA ALA A 475 -5.03 9.87 27.58
C ALA A 475 -4.98 11.38 27.89
N GLY A 476 -5.90 12.19 27.36
CA GLY A 476 -5.82 13.66 27.43
C GLY A 476 -4.57 14.21 26.74
N VAL A 477 -3.86 13.32 26.02
CA VAL A 477 -2.72 13.66 25.20
C VAL A 477 -3.32 14.21 23.93
N GLU A 478 -3.28 15.53 23.79
CA GLU A 478 -3.34 16.14 22.47
C GLU A 478 -2.39 15.33 21.58
N VAL A 479 -2.93 14.62 20.58
CA VAL A 479 -2.10 13.98 19.55
C VAL A 479 -1.10 15.04 19.18
N ASN A 480 0.17 14.77 19.46
CA ASN A 480 1.18 15.79 19.36
C ASN A 480 1.26 16.20 17.89
N ASN A 481 0.56 17.28 17.54
CA ASN A 481 0.47 17.82 16.20
C ASN A 481 1.63 18.79 15.94
N ASN A 482 2.62 18.82 16.85
CA ASN A 482 3.83 19.58 16.67
C ASN A 482 4.45 19.23 15.31
N LEU A 483 4.97 20.26 14.65
CA LEU A 483 5.54 20.11 13.34
C LEU A 483 6.69 19.09 13.34
N CYS A 484 7.53 19.14 14.37
CA CYS A 484 8.61 18.19 14.69
C CYS A 484 9.21 18.52 16.07
N GLU A 485 10.29 17.84 16.47
CA GLU A 485 11.03 18.10 17.72
C GLU A 485 11.57 19.54 17.89
N HIS A 486 11.71 20.29 16.80
CA HIS A 486 12.23 21.66 16.80
C HIS A 486 11.18 22.72 17.12
N PHE A 487 9.89 22.44 16.86
CA PHE A 487 8.79 23.39 17.02
C PHE A 487 7.58 22.69 17.64
N SER A 488 7.21 23.11 18.85
CA SER A 488 6.07 22.58 19.58
C SER A 488 4.72 23.15 19.13
N PHE A 489 4.59 23.39 17.83
CA PHE A 489 3.44 24.04 17.20
C PHE A 489 3.07 23.30 15.93
N THR A 490 1.79 23.27 15.60
CA THR A 490 1.28 22.85 14.30
C THR A 490 1.75 23.80 13.18
N ARG A 491 1.62 23.37 11.92
CA ARG A 491 1.93 24.26 10.78
C ARG A 491 1.03 25.51 10.80
N GLN A 492 -0.25 25.35 11.13
CA GLN A 492 -1.24 26.42 11.17
C GLN A 492 -0.90 27.46 12.25
N GLU A 493 -0.52 27.00 13.44
CA GLU A 493 -0.06 27.89 14.51
C GLU A 493 1.23 28.62 14.11
N LEU A 494 2.19 27.93 13.50
CA LEU A 494 3.40 28.58 12.99
C LEU A 494 3.09 29.62 11.91
N PHE A 495 2.13 29.36 11.04
CA PHE A 495 1.69 30.34 10.04
C PHE A 495 1.20 31.63 10.71
N GLU A 496 0.33 31.52 11.73
CA GLU A 496 -0.17 32.68 12.46
C GLU A 496 0.93 33.34 13.32
N ILE A 497 1.83 32.57 13.93
CA ILE A 497 2.98 33.12 14.69
C ILE A 497 3.87 33.96 13.77
N VAL A 498 4.26 33.43 12.61
CA VAL A 498 5.12 34.15 11.64
C VAL A 498 4.41 35.41 11.16
N LYS A 499 3.13 35.31 10.83
CA LYS A 499 2.31 36.43 10.36
C LYS A 499 2.16 37.54 11.41
N ILE A 500 1.78 37.20 12.65
CA ILE A 500 1.52 38.17 13.72
C ILE A 500 2.80 38.83 14.20
N ASN A 501 3.89 38.08 14.28
CA ASN A 501 5.18 38.58 14.75
C ASN A 501 6.05 39.16 13.63
N GLU A 502 5.55 39.19 12.39
CA GLU A 502 6.25 39.67 11.19
C GLU A 502 7.65 39.05 11.01
N ILE A 503 7.77 37.74 11.29
CA ILE A 503 9.04 37.04 11.26
C ILE A 503 9.46 36.78 9.82
N MET A 504 10.65 37.22 9.43
CA MET A 504 11.09 37.18 8.02
C MET A 504 12.03 36.01 7.71
N THR A 505 12.66 35.41 8.71
CA THR A 505 13.69 34.37 8.51
C THR A 505 13.45 33.12 9.37
N PHE A 506 13.99 31.98 8.91
CA PHE A 506 13.93 30.73 9.69
C PHE A 506 14.71 30.82 11.00
N ASP A 507 15.88 31.46 10.98
CA ASP A 507 16.73 31.60 12.17
C ASP A 507 16.05 32.45 13.24
N GLU A 508 15.35 33.52 12.86
CA GLU A 508 14.53 34.30 13.78
C GLU A 508 13.39 33.47 14.38
N LEU A 509 12.66 32.73 13.54
CA LEU A 509 11.56 31.86 14.00
C LEU A 509 12.06 30.79 14.96
N LEU A 510 13.17 30.14 14.62
CA LEU A 510 13.79 29.09 15.43
C LEU A 510 14.30 29.66 16.76
N CYS A 511 14.92 30.83 16.76
CA CYS A 511 15.42 31.48 17.97
C CYS A 511 14.29 31.88 18.92
N ARG A 512 13.17 32.35 18.40
CA ARG A 512 12.05 32.88 19.22
C ARG A 512 11.05 31.82 19.64
N HIS A 513 10.82 30.81 18.80
CA HIS A 513 9.70 29.87 18.93
C HIS A 513 10.09 28.40 18.75
N GLY A 514 11.38 28.08 18.63
CA GLY A 514 11.85 26.71 18.45
C GLY A 514 13.15 26.41 19.18
N GLN A 515 13.78 25.30 18.82
CA GLN A 515 15.05 24.84 19.38
C GLN A 515 15.85 24.02 18.36
N GLY A 516 17.16 23.89 18.56
CA GLY A 516 18.05 23.10 17.68
C GLY A 516 18.46 23.85 16.41
N ASN A 517 18.63 23.11 15.30
CA ASN A 517 19.11 23.65 14.01
C ASN A 517 18.11 23.44 12.84
N GLY A 518 16.92 22.91 13.15
CA GLY A 518 15.91 22.49 12.18
C GLY A 518 16.23 21.17 11.46
N CYS A 519 15.19 20.47 11.01
CA CYS A 519 15.28 19.22 10.23
C CYS A 519 14.63 19.34 8.85
N GLU A 520 14.65 18.21 8.12
CA GLU A 520 14.00 18.03 6.81
C GLU A 520 12.48 18.22 6.81
N VAL A 521 11.83 18.24 7.99
CA VAL A 521 10.39 18.49 8.13
C VAL A 521 10.10 19.98 8.28
N CYS A 522 10.75 20.64 9.25
CA CYS A 522 10.40 22.03 9.56
C CYS A 522 11.00 23.06 8.60
N LYS A 523 12.20 22.83 8.05
CA LYS A 523 12.81 23.80 7.13
C LYS A 523 11.96 24.04 5.87
N PRO A 524 11.50 23.01 5.13
CA PRO A 524 10.66 23.23 3.97
C PRO A 524 9.26 23.76 4.33
N ALA A 525 8.71 23.36 5.48
CA ALA A 525 7.41 23.85 5.93
C ALA A 525 7.45 25.35 6.27
N VAL A 526 8.48 25.81 6.98
CA VAL A 526 8.69 27.22 7.30
C VAL A 526 9.05 28.01 6.04
N ALA A 527 9.90 27.47 5.16
CA ALA A 527 10.18 28.10 3.86
C ALA A 527 8.90 28.35 3.06
N SER A 528 7.97 27.38 3.04
CA SER A 528 6.66 27.57 2.44
C SER A 528 5.85 28.65 3.14
N ILE A 529 5.85 28.73 4.47
CA ILE A 529 5.12 29.76 5.23
C ILE A 529 5.67 31.16 4.90
N LEU A 530 6.99 31.34 4.97
CA LEU A 530 7.67 32.60 4.66
C LEU A 530 7.39 33.03 3.21
N ALA A 531 7.50 32.12 2.25
CA ALA A 531 7.19 32.43 0.85
C ALA A 531 5.71 32.80 0.64
N SER A 532 4.79 32.15 1.36
CA SER A 532 3.36 32.44 1.27
C SER A 532 2.94 33.73 1.99
N LEU A 533 3.75 34.26 2.90
CA LEU A 533 3.47 35.52 3.61
C LEU A 533 4.19 36.71 2.99
N TRP A 534 5.45 36.53 2.61
CA TRP A 534 6.37 37.61 2.25
C TRP A 534 6.83 37.57 0.79
N ASN A 535 6.77 36.39 0.15
CA ASN A 535 7.13 36.17 -1.25
C ASN A 535 8.56 36.57 -1.64
N GLU A 536 9.50 36.55 -0.70
CA GLU A 536 10.90 36.81 -1.01
C GLU A 536 11.50 35.68 -1.87
N SER A 537 12.47 36.05 -2.70
CA SER A 537 13.13 35.11 -3.60
C SER A 537 13.77 33.94 -2.84
N ILE A 538 13.43 32.72 -3.24
CA ILE A 538 13.93 31.49 -2.59
C ILE A 538 15.44 31.27 -2.77
N VAL A 539 16.07 32.00 -3.69
CA VAL A 539 17.53 31.95 -3.92
C VAL A 539 18.29 32.95 -3.04
N ASN A 540 17.59 33.83 -2.31
CA ASN A 540 18.21 34.70 -1.31
C ASN A 540 18.95 33.87 -0.27
N VAL A 541 20.08 34.37 0.21
CA VAL A 541 20.98 33.65 1.14
C VAL A 541 20.21 33.16 2.38
N ASP A 542 19.28 33.96 2.87
CA ASP A 542 18.47 33.68 4.06
C ASP A 542 17.45 32.54 3.85
N HIS A 543 17.05 32.26 2.61
CA HIS A 543 16.03 31.26 2.27
C HIS A 543 16.60 30.03 1.56
N HIS A 544 17.75 30.16 0.90
CA HIS A 544 18.31 29.18 -0.01
C HIS A 544 18.68 27.85 0.68
N THR A 545 19.11 27.90 1.95
CA THR A 545 19.44 26.70 2.73
C THR A 545 18.20 25.94 3.24
N LEU A 546 17.02 26.57 3.18
CA LEU A 546 15.75 25.97 3.59
C LEU A 546 15.07 25.18 2.48
N GLN A 547 15.45 25.46 1.23
CA GLN A 547 14.84 24.85 0.05
C GLN A 547 15.26 23.38 -0.08
N ASP A 548 14.32 22.56 -0.53
CA ASP A 548 14.67 21.20 -0.96
C ASP A 548 15.58 21.24 -2.19
N THR A 549 16.20 20.10 -2.52
CA THR A 549 17.18 20.03 -3.61
C THR A 549 16.62 20.51 -4.95
N ASN A 550 15.35 20.26 -5.20
CA ASN A 550 14.69 20.59 -6.46
C ASN A 550 14.42 22.10 -6.58
N ASP A 551 13.90 22.70 -5.50
CA ASP A 551 13.68 24.14 -5.40
C ASP A 551 15.01 24.91 -5.39
N ARG A 552 16.03 24.39 -4.71
CA ARG A 552 17.37 25.00 -4.65
C ARG A 552 18.04 25.15 -6.00
N PHE A 553 17.90 24.16 -6.88
CA PHE A 553 18.51 24.16 -8.21
C PHE A 553 17.55 24.57 -9.33
N LEU A 554 16.33 24.96 -8.98
CA LEU A 554 15.28 25.35 -9.93
C LEU A 554 15.08 24.30 -11.03
N ALA A 555 15.22 23.01 -10.70
CA ALA A 555 15.20 21.91 -11.65
C ALA A 555 14.80 20.60 -10.96
N ASN A 556 14.23 19.66 -11.71
CA ASN A 556 13.83 18.36 -11.16
C ASN A 556 14.98 17.37 -11.23
N MET A 557 15.47 16.91 -10.07
CA MET A 557 16.43 15.81 -10.01
C MET A 557 15.81 14.51 -10.57
N GLN A 558 16.58 13.82 -11.41
CA GLN A 558 16.23 12.58 -12.08
C GLN A 558 17.08 11.42 -11.55
N ARG A 559 16.71 10.19 -11.93
CA ARG A 559 17.49 8.99 -11.62
C ARG A 559 18.91 9.14 -12.17
N GLY A 560 19.91 8.90 -11.33
CA GLY A 560 21.32 9.03 -11.72
C GLY A 560 21.93 10.43 -11.49
N GLY A 561 21.23 11.36 -10.82
CA GLY A 561 21.77 12.65 -10.43
C GLY A 561 21.78 13.73 -11.51
N LEU A 562 21.15 13.46 -12.67
CA LEU A 562 20.88 14.46 -13.71
C LEU A 562 19.61 15.26 -13.38
N TYR A 563 19.38 16.34 -14.12
CA TYR A 563 18.28 17.26 -13.89
C TYR A 563 17.39 17.39 -15.14
N SER A 564 16.15 17.80 -14.91
CA SER A 564 15.24 18.22 -15.97
C SER A 564 14.78 19.66 -15.79
N VAL A 565 14.69 20.36 -16.92
CA VAL A 565 14.35 21.79 -17.02
C VAL A 565 13.02 21.90 -17.77
N VAL A 566 12.05 22.59 -17.15
CA VAL A 566 10.71 22.77 -17.71
C VAL A 566 10.41 24.26 -17.82
N PRO A 567 10.60 24.88 -18.99
CA PRO A 567 10.24 26.26 -19.23
C PRO A 567 8.71 26.45 -19.13
N ARG A 568 8.29 27.63 -18.69
CA ARG A 568 6.88 27.99 -18.62
C ARG A 568 6.31 28.20 -20.02
N VAL A 569 5.15 27.63 -20.29
CA VAL A 569 4.38 27.80 -21.53
C VAL A 569 2.92 28.07 -21.13
N PRO A 570 2.55 29.34 -20.91
CA PRO A 570 1.23 29.70 -20.38
C PRO A 570 0.10 29.15 -21.23
N GLY A 571 -0.85 28.44 -20.61
CA GLY A 571 -1.99 27.83 -21.31
C GLY A 571 -1.61 26.80 -22.39
N GLY A 572 -0.34 26.39 -22.48
CA GLY A 572 0.17 25.55 -23.56
C GLY A 572 0.42 26.29 -24.88
N GLU A 573 0.36 27.62 -24.89
CA GLU A 573 0.58 28.44 -26.08
C GLU A 573 2.08 28.73 -26.30
N ILE A 574 2.62 28.27 -27.42
CA ILE A 574 4.03 28.43 -27.77
C ILE A 574 4.20 28.89 -29.22
N THR A 575 5.01 29.92 -29.43
CA THR A 575 5.30 30.43 -30.77
C THR A 575 6.31 29.52 -31.51
N PRO A 576 6.31 29.53 -32.86
CA PRO A 576 7.31 28.79 -33.64
C PRO A 576 8.75 29.12 -33.26
N ASP A 577 9.07 30.40 -33.00
CA ASP A 577 10.42 30.84 -32.61
C ASP A 577 10.83 30.26 -31.25
N LYS A 578 9.92 30.26 -30.27
CA LYS A 578 10.16 29.65 -28.95
C LYS A 578 10.35 28.13 -29.05
N LEU A 579 9.59 27.45 -29.92
CA LEU A 579 9.80 26.03 -30.22
C LEU A 579 11.18 25.75 -30.81
N LEU A 580 11.66 26.59 -31.73
CA LEU A 580 13.00 26.48 -32.31
C LEU A 580 14.09 26.65 -31.25
N VAL A 581 13.90 27.58 -30.30
CA VAL A 581 14.83 27.77 -29.18
C VAL A 581 14.91 26.51 -28.32
N LEU A 582 13.78 25.92 -27.91
CA LEU A 582 13.77 24.69 -27.11
C LEU A 582 14.51 23.55 -27.83
N GLY A 583 14.27 23.37 -29.13
CA GLY A 583 14.98 22.38 -29.93
C GLY A 583 16.48 22.64 -30.03
N ARG A 584 16.90 23.90 -30.15
CA ARG A 584 18.32 24.29 -30.19
C ARG A 584 19.02 24.03 -28.87
N VAL A 585 18.43 24.46 -27.75
CA VAL A 585 18.96 24.23 -26.39
C VAL A 585 19.05 22.73 -26.12
N ALA A 586 17.99 21.96 -26.40
CA ALA A 586 17.99 20.52 -26.24
C ALA A 586 19.13 19.84 -27.02
N LYS A 587 19.31 20.22 -28.29
CA LYS A 587 20.40 19.68 -29.11
C LYS A 587 21.78 20.07 -28.60
N LYS A 588 21.97 21.32 -28.16
CA LYS A 588 23.26 21.84 -27.66
C LYS A 588 23.75 21.06 -26.44
N TYR A 589 22.85 20.77 -25.49
CA TYR A 589 23.20 20.09 -24.23
C TYR A 589 22.91 18.58 -24.24
N GLY A 590 22.47 18.01 -25.37
CA GLY A 590 22.17 16.58 -25.48
C GLY A 590 20.96 16.13 -24.66
N LEU A 591 19.95 16.99 -24.52
CA LEU A 591 18.79 16.76 -23.66
C LEU A 591 17.69 15.99 -24.39
N TYR A 592 17.10 15.02 -23.70
CA TYR A 592 15.90 14.33 -24.16
C TYR A 592 14.67 15.21 -23.94
N THR A 593 13.80 15.34 -24.96
CA THR A 593 12.61 16.21 -24.90
C THR A 593 11.32 15.42 -24.78
N LYS A 594 10.42 15.80 -23.87
CA LYS A 594 9.09 15.17 -23.73
C LYS A 594 7.99 16.20 -23.54
N ILE A 595 6.89 16.03 -24.27
CA ILE A 595 5.66 16.80 -24.02
C ILE A 595 4.97 16.24 -22.77
N THR A 596 4.67 17.10 -21.82
CA THR A 596 4.07 16.76 -20.53
C THR A 596 2.55 16.89 -20.58
N GLY A 597 1.86 16.22 -19.65
CA GLY A 597 0.41 16.36 -19.49
C GLY A 597 -0.06 17.76 -19.08
N GLY A 598 0.86 18.66 -18.71
CA GLY A 598 0.57 20.08 -18.44
C GLY A 598 0.79 21.00 -19.64
N GLN A 599 0.87 20.43 -20.86
CA GLN A 599 1.08 21.17 -22.12
C GLN A 599 2.41 21.94 -22.20
N ARG A 600 3.46 21.34 -21.64
CA ARG A 600 4.83 21.90 -21.67
C ARG A 600 5.84 20.90 -22.21
N ILE A 601 6.99 21.39 -22.65
CA ILE A 601 8.12 20.57 -23.08
C ILE A 601 9.14 20.50 -21.93
N ASP A 602 9.46 19.29 -21.50
CA ASP A 602 10.44 18.99 -20.46
C ASP A 602 11.74 18.52 -21.12
N LEU A 603 12.86 19.09 -20.67
CA LEU A 603 14.22 18.87 -21.19
C LEU A 603 15.02 18.08 -20.15
N PHE A 604 15.26 16.79 -20.39
CA PHE A 604 15.89 15.86 -19.47
C PHE A 604 17.38 15.64 -19.76
N GLY A 605 18.17 15.42 -18.71
CA GLY A 605 19.55 14.96 -18.81
C GLY A 605 20.60 16.03 -18.58
N ALA A 606 20.20 17.21 -18.09
CA ALA A 606 21.12 18.29 -17.78
C ALA A 606 22.00 17.93 -16.58
N GLN A 607 23.28 18.26 -16.64
CA GLN A 607 24.18 18.18 -15.49
C GLN A 607 24.02 19.43 -14.62
N LEU A 608 24.31 19.30 -13.33
CA LEU A 608 24.14 20.40 -12.36
C LEU A 608 24.83 21.71 -12.79
N HIS A 609 26.07 21.62 -13.29
CA HIS A 609 26.84 22.79 -13.72
C HIS A 609 26.31 23.45 -15.01
N GLN A 610 25.46 22.75 -15.78
CA GLN A 610 24.88 23.25 -17.03
C GLN A 610 23.60 24.06 -16.79
N LEU A 611 22.98 23.92 -15.61
CA LEU A 611 21.68 24.55 -15.33
C LEU A 611 21.69 26.07 -15.49
N PRO A 612 22.71 26.83 -15.02
CA PRO A 612 22.75 28.28 -15.23
C PRO A 612 22.76 28.66 -16.71
N ASP A 613 23.63 28.02 -17.52
CA ASP A 613 23.76 28.32 -18.95
C ASP A 613 22.47 27.98 -19.72
N ILE A 614 21.82 26.85 -19.37
CA ILE A 614 20.53 26.44 -19.95
C ILE A 614 19.47 27.48 -19.63
N TRP A 615 19.35 27.91 -18.36
CA TRP A 615 18.36 28.91 -17.96
C TRP A 615 18.63 30.27 -18.59
N GLU A 616 19.88 30.71 -18.69
CA GLU A 616 20.24 31.97 -19.34
C GLU A 616 19.80 32.02 -20.80
N GLU A 617 20.03 30.96 -21.58
CA GLU A 617 19.58 30.89 -22.97
C GLU A 617 18.06 30.88 -23.11
N LEU A 618 17.36 30.18 -22.21
CA LEU A 618 15.90 30.13 -22.20
C LEU A 618 15.30 31.49 -21.81
N ILE A 619 15.85 32.15 -20.80
CA ILE A 619 15.42 33.48 -20.34
C ILE A 619 15.68 34.53 -21.42
N ALA A 620 16.83 34.48 -22.10
CA ALA A 620 17.12 35.36 -23.23
C ALA A 620 16.11 35.24 -24.38
N ALA A 621 15.46 34.07 -24.51
CA ALA A 621 14.36 33.83 -25.46
C ALA A 621 12.97 34.15 -24.89
N GLY A 622 12.89 34.72 -23.69
CA GLY A 622 11.65 35.11 -23.02
C GLY A 622 10.88 33.94 -22.41
N PHE A 623 11.56 32.86 -22.01
CA PHE A 623 10.99 31.86 -21.11
C PHE A 623 11.20 32.23 -19.65
N GLU A 624 10.33 31.70 -18.79
CA GLU A 624 10.48 31.72 -17.34
C GLU A 624 10.56 30.28 -16.81
N SER A 625 10.93 30.11 -15.54
CA SER A 625 10.79 28.82 -14.87
C SER A 625 9.33 28.38 -14.84
N GLY A 626 9.07 27.15 -15.29
CA GLY A 626 7.77 26.52 -15.15
C GLY A 626 7.46 26.06 -13.73
N HIS A 627 8.43 26.15 -12.81
CA HIS A 627 8.30 25.70 -11.42
C HIS A 627 7.82 24.24 -11.29
N ALA A 628 8.08 23.41 -12.31
CA ALA A 628 7.61 22.02 -12.35
C ALA A 628 8.19 21.16 -11.22
N TYR A 629 9.23 21.66 -10.54
CA TYR A 629 9.95 21.06 -9.44
C TYR A 629 9.37 21.39 -8.07
N GLY A 630 8.83 22.60 -7.89
CA GLY A 630 8.46 23.12 -6.59
C GLY A 630 7.08 22.71 -6.07
N LYS A 631 6.82 22.99 -4.79
CA LYS A 631 5.46 23.01 -4.21
C LYS A 631 4.81 24.36 -4.47
N SER A 632 4.35 24.52 -5.70
CA SER A 632 3.80 25.77 -6.23
C SER A 632 2.79 25.48 -7.35
N VAL A 633 2.26 26.52 -7.98
CA VAL A 633 1.45 26.39 -9.19
C VAL A 633 2.31 25.88 -10.34
N ARG A 634 2.08 24.61 -10.71
CA ARG A 634 2.89 23.90 -11.71
C ARG A 634 2.37 24.00 -13.12
N THR A 635 1.06 24.10 -13.33
CA THR A 635 0.48 24.11 -14.70
C THR A 635 -0.95 24.61 -14.67
N VAL A 636 -1.33 25.32 -15.72
CA VAL A 636 -2.73 25.61 -16.07
C VAL A 636 -2.98 25.00 -17.45
N LYS A 637 -3.66 23.86 -17.48
CA LYS A 637 -3.97 23.16 -18.74
C LYS A 637 -5.18 23.83 -19.41
N SER A 638 -5.10 24.12 -20.70
CA SER A 638 -6.22 24.71 -21.46
C SER A 638 -6.63 23.78 -22.60
N CYS A 639 -7.86 23.91 -23.10
CA CYS A 639 -8.15 23.49 -24.46
C CYS A 639 -8.11 24.71 -25.39
N VAL A 640 -8.19 24.48 -26.69
CA VAL A 640 -8.09 25.57 -27.70
C VAL A 640 -9.30 26.53 -27.72
N GLY A 641 -10.28 26.34 -26.83
CA GLY A 641 -11.38 27.27 -26.58
C GLY A 641 -12.27 27.56 -27.78
N SER A 642 -13.09 28.62 -27.66
CA SER A 642 -13.90 29.15 -28.76
C SER A 642 -13.06 29.74 -29.91
N THR A 643 -11.77 29.99 -29.67
CA THR A 643 -10.82 30.49 -30.67
C THR A 643 -10.63 29.51 -31.84
N TRP A 644 -10.59 28.20 -31.56
CA TRP A 644 -10.35 27.18 -32.60
C TRP A 644 -11.31 25.99 -32.55
N CYS A 645 -11.86 25.63 -31.39
CA CYS A 645 -12.73 24.47 -31.27
C CYS A 645 -14.16 24.83 -31.68
N ARG A 646 -14.74 24.07 -32.62
CA ARG A 646 -16.15 24.23 -33.03
C ARG A 646 -17.18 24.08 -31.89
N TYR A 647 -16.76 23.53 -30.76
CA TYR A 647 -17.60 23.32 -29.57
C TYR A 647 -17.25 24.26 -28.42
N GLY A 648 -16.24 25.13 -28.58
CA GLY A 648 -15.85 26.07 -27.54
C GLY A 648 -16.93 27.13 -27.37
N VAL A 649 -17.43 27.28 -26.14
CA VAL A 649 -18.45 28.28 -25.77
C VAL A 649 -17.83 29.51 -25.13
N GLN A 650 -16.62 29.40 -24.57
CA GLN A 650 -15.86 30.52 -24.00
C GLN A 650 -14.37 30.45 -24.39
N ASP A 651 -13.66 31.57 -24.23
CA ASP A 651 -12.21 31.64 -24.44
C ASP A 651 -11.43 31.02 -23.27
N SER A 652 -11.23 29.71 -23.33
CA SER A 652 -10.43 29.02 -22.33
C SER A 652 -8.93 29.26 -22.42
N VAL A 653 -8.41 29.69 -23.57
CA VAL A 653 -6.96 29.90 -23.74
C VAL A 653 -6.56 31.21 -23.07
N GLY A 654 -7.25 32.31 -23.42
CA GLY A 654 -7.02 33.61 -22.81
C GLY A 654 -7.21 33.57 -21.30
N PHE A 655 -8.28 32.91 -20.83
CA PHE A 655 -8.52 32.77 -19.40
C PHE A 655 -7.49 31.88 -18.69
N ALA A 656 -7.05 30.76 -19.31
CA ALA A 656 -5.97 29.94 -18.75
C ALA A 656 -4.65 30.71 -18.63
N ILE A 657 -4.30 31.53 -19.63
CA ILE A 657 -3.11 32.38 -19.59
C ILE A 657 -3.24 33.39 -18.45
N ARG A 658 -4.40 34.03 -18.31
CA ARG A 658 -4.67 34.98 -17.22
C ARG A 658 -4.51 34.32 -15.84
N VAL A 659 -5.08 33.13 -15.64
CA VAL A 659 -4.93 32.33 -14.42
C VAL A 659 -3.47 31.95 -14.18
N GLU A 660 -2.77 31.49 -15.21
CA GLU A 660 -1.36 31.10 -15.08
C GLU A 660 -0.46 32.28 -14.73
N GLN A 661 -0.69 33.44 -15.36
CA GLN A 661 0.06 34.66 -15.08
C GLN A 661 -0.25 35.15 -13.67
N ARG A 662 -1.50 35.12 -13.21
CA ARG A 662 -1.83 35.56 -11.85
C ARG A 662 -1.13 34.70 -10.79
N TYR A 663 -1.20 33.37 -10.91
CA TYR A 663 -0.75 32.48 -9.83
C TYR A 663 0.66 31.89 -10.02
N ARG A 664 1.43 32.36 -11.01
CA ARG A 664 2.82 31.90 -11.20
C ARG A 664 3.67 32.23 -9.98
N GLY A 665 4.59 31.32 -9.64
CA GLY A 665 5.49 31.49 -8.50
C GLY A 665 4.90 31.18 -7.12
N ILE A 666 3.59 31.33 -6.94
CA ILE A 666 2.94 31.17 -5.63
C ILE A 666 3.25 29.82 -5.02
N ARG A 667 3.85 29.86 -3.83
CA ARG A 667 4.20 28.70 -3.01
C ARG A 667 3.01 28.27 -2.16
N ALA A 668 2.90 26.97 -1.98
CA ALA A 668 1.79 26.35 -1.30
C ALA A 668 2.22 25.07 -0.56
N PRO A 669 1.43 24.58 0.42
CA PRO A 669 1.73 23.37 1.17
C PRO A 669 2.03 22.15 0.28
N HIS A 670 1.44 22.10 -0.92
CA HIS A 670 1.78 21.13 -1.95
C HIS A 670 1.67 21.74 -3.37
N LYS A 671 2.13 20.99 -4.39
CA LYS A 671 1.97 21.37 -5.81
C LYS A 671 0.50 21.54 -6.20
N ILE A 672 0.21 22.60 -6.97
CA ILE A 672 -1.12 22.98 -7.43
C ILE A 672 -1.18 22.93 -8.96
N LYS A 673 -2.30 22.47 -9.49
CA LYS A 673 -2.62 22.44 -10.91
C LYS A 673 -3.98 23.06 -11.14
N PHE A 674 -4.08 23.80 -12.22
CA PHE A 674 -5.34 24.34 -12.73
C PHE A 674 -5.67 23.72 -14.09
N ALA A 675 -6.93 23.80 -14.48
CA ALA A 675 -7.31 23.66 -15.87
C ALA A 675 -8.53 24.50 -16.22
N VAL A 676 -8.55 25.00 -17.45
CA VAL A 676 -9.65 25.77 -18.03
C VAL A 676 -10.12 25.08 -19.30
N SER A 677 -11.35 24.60 -19.30
CA SER A 677 -11.99 23.94 -20.43
C SER A 677 -13.04 24.86 -21.05
N GLY A 678 -12.95 25.10 -22.35
CA GLY A 678 -13.86 25.96 -23.09
C GLY A 678 -15.24 25.37 -23.38
N CYS A 679 -15.54 24.14 -22.95
CA CYS A 679 -16.89 23.56 -22.94
C CYS A 679 -16.95 22.26 -22.11
N VAL A 680 -18.17 21.72 -21.94
CA VAL A 680 -18.48 20.48 -21.21
C VAL A 680 -17.78 19.21 -21.70
N ARG A 681 -17.14 19.24 -22.89
CA ARG A 681 -16.31 18.12 -23.37
C ARG A 681 -14.97 18.00 -22.64
N GLU A 682 -14.62 19.01 -21.85
CA GLU A 682 -13.56 18.95 -20.84
C GLU A 682 -12.20 18.47 -21.34
N CYS A 683 -11.76 18.92 -22.51
CA CYS A 683 -10.47 18.48 -23.07
C CYS A 683 -9.25 18.87 -22.20
N ALA A 684 -9.41 19.83 -21.27
CA ALA A 684 -8.37 20.18 -20.30
C ALA A 684 -8.43 19.35 -19.01
N GLU A 685 -9.40 18.43 -18.85
CA GLU A 685 -9.61 17.62 -17.65
C GLU A 685 -9.75 18.47 -16.37
N ALA A 686 -10.55 19.54 -16.46
CA ALA A 686 -10.78 20.52 -15.39
C ALA A 686 -11.10 19.90 -14.03
N GLN A 687 -11.99 18.91 -13.99
CA GLN A 687 -12.42 18.25 -12.76
C GLN A 687 -11.31 17.42 -12.12
N SER A 688 -10.24 17.07 -12.84
CA SER A 688 -9.11 16.31 -12.27
C SER A 688 -8.02 17.17 -11.63
N LYS A 689 -8.17 18.50 -11.65
CA LYS A 689 -7.16 19.45 -11.16
C LYS A 689 -7.56 20.03 -9.80
N ASP A 690 -6.58 20.58 -9.08
CA ASP A 690 -6.81 21.14 -7.75
C ASP A 690 -7.86 22.30 -7.84
N PHE A 691 -7.83 23.04 -8.95
CA PHE A 691 -8.88 23.98 -9.38
C PHE A 691 -9.24 23.76 -10.85
N GLY A 692 -10.52 23.53 -11.13
CA GLY A 692 -11.05 23.30 -12.47
C GLY A 692 -12.05 24.37 -12.88
N LEU A 693 -11.91 24.92 -14.09
CA LEU A 693 -12.86 25.85 -14.67
C LEU A 693 -13.47 25.22 -15.93
N LEU A 694 -14.79 25.03 -15.92
CA LEU A 694 -15.52 24.44 -17.04
C LEU A 694 -16.51 25.45 -17.60
N ALA A 695 -16.31 25.86 -18.84
CA ALA A 695 -17.14 26.87 -19.48
C ALA A 695 -18.57 26.39 -19.72
N THR A 696 -19.52 27.29 -19.45
CA THR A 696 -20.95 27.22 -19.78
C THR A 696 -21.28 28.34 -20.77
N GLU A 697 -22.52 28.38 -21.28
CA GLU A 697 -22.99 29.50 -22.12
C GLU A 697 -22.99 30.84 -21.34
N THR A 698 -23.11 30.78 -20.03
CA THR A 698 -23.31 31.91 -19.12
C THR A 698 -22.06 32.30 -18.33
N GLY A 699 -21.02 31.47 -18.32
CA GLY A 699 -19.77 31.76 -17.60
C GLY A 699 -18.91 30.51 -17.41
N TYR A 700 -18.43 30.29 -16.19
CA TYR A 700 -17.63 29.12 -15.81
C TYR A 700 -18.14 28.48 -14.52
N ASN A 701 -18.19 27.15 -14.52
CA ASN A 701 -18.32 26.36 -13.30
C ASN A 701 -16.94 26.13 -12.69
N LEU A 702 -16.79 26.49 -11.41
CA LEU A 702 -15.57 26.29 -10.64
C LEU A 702 -15.68 24.98 -9.85
N TYR A 703 -14.72 24.09 -10.07
CA TYR A 703 -14.54 22.84 -9.34
C TYR A 703 -13.29 22.91 -8.47
N VAL A 704 -13.34 22.32 -7.27
CA VAL A 704 -12.24 22.37 -6.29
C VAL A 704 -11.91 20.99 -5.72
N GLY A 705 -10.65 20.77 -5.38
CA GLY A 705 -10.23 19.52 -4.70
C GLY A 705 -10.09 18.31 -5.63
N GLY A 706 -9.95 18.51 -6.94
CA GLY A 706 -9.64 17.43 -7.88
C GLY A 706 -8.19 16.96 -7.79
N ASN A 707 -7.93 15.70 -8.17
CA ASN A 707 -6.59 15.13 -8.13
C ASN A 707 -6.37 14.09 -9.24
N GLY A 708 -5.48 14.37 -10.19
CA GLY A 708 -4.98 13.38 -11.17
C GLY A 708 -3.71 12.63 -10.70
N GLY A 709 -3.65 12.22 -9.43
CA GLY A 709 -2.49 11.59 -8.79
C GLY A 709 -2.66 10.10 -8.47
N ALA A 710 -1.90 9.57 -7.51
CA ALA A 710 -1.94 8.14 -7.11
C ALA A 710 -3.31 7.66 -6.62
N LYS A 711 -4.14 8.58 -6.11
CA LYS A 711 -5.56 8.38 -5.81
C LYS A 711 -6.36 9.37 -6.65
N PRO A 712 -6.78 9.00 -7.87
CA PRO A 712 -7.50 9.91 -8.74
C PRO A 712 -8.87 10.27 -8.15
N ARG A 713 -9.26 11.54 -8.23
CA ARG A 713 -10.54 12.05 -7.75
C ARG A 713 -10.98 13.25 -8.60
N HIS A 714 -12.27 13.33 -8.89
CA HIS A 714 -12.88 14.53 -9.45
C HIS A 714 -13.08 15.59 -8.35
N GLY A 715 -12.87 16.85 -8.70
CA GLY A 715 -13.16 17.98 -7.85
C GLY A 715 -14.67 18.17 -7.72
N ASP A 716 -15.08 18.77 -6.62
CA ASP A 716 -16.47 19.03 -6.34
C ASP A 716 -16.87 20.38 -6.90
N LEU A 717 -18.10 20.48 -7.43
CA LEU A 717 -18.63 21.73 -7.95
C LEU A 717 -18.78 22.75 -6.80
N PHE A 718 -18.01 23.83 -6.86
CA PHE A 718 -17.97 24.85 -5.83
C PHE A 718 -18.97 25.99 -6.10
N ALA A 719 -19.02 26.48 -7.34
CA ALA A 719 -19.94 27.50 -7.79
C ALA A 719 -20.10 27.45 -9.32
N SER A 720 -21.22 27.94 -9.83
CA SER A 720 -21.62 27.83 -11.24
C SER A 720 -21.81 29.19 -11.89
N ASP A 721 -21.69 29.22 -13.22
CA ASP A 721 -22.02 30.38 -14.07
C ASP A 721 -21.29 31.69 -13.69
N LEU A 722 -20.04 31.55 -13.26
CA LEU A 722 -19.21 32.66 -12.82
C LEU A 722 -18.62 33.43 -14.01
N GLY A 723 -18.58 34.76 -13.91
CA GLY A 723 -17.70 35.57 -14.75
C GLY A 723 -16.22 35.32 -14.42
N GLU A 724 -15.31 35.63 -15.33
CA GLU A 724 -13.86 35.39 -15.11
C GLU A 724 -13.31 36.08 -13.85
N ASP A 725 -13.71 37.34 -13.61
CA ASP A 725 -13.27 38.11 -12.45
C ASP A 725 -13.83 37.55 -11.13
N GLU A 726 -15.04 37.02 -11.17
CA GLU A 726 -15.68 36.38 -10.02
C GLU A 726 -15.03 35.02 -9.70
N ALA A 727 -14.75 34.23 -10.74
CA ALA A 727 -14.00 32.99 -10.61
C ALA A 727 -12.60 33.22 -10.03
N ILE A 728 -11.87 34.23 -10.51
CA ILE A 728 -10.57 34.61 -9.93
C ILE A 728 -10.72 34.99 -8.46
N ARG A 729 -11.72 35.80 -8.11
CA ARG A 729 -11.94 36.23 -6.73
C ARG A 729 -12.20 35.05 -5.79
N LEU A 730 -13.05 34.10 -6.21
CA LEU A 730 -13.29 32.89 -5.43
C LEU A 730 -12.03 32.01 -5.32
N ILE A 731 -11.26 31.87 -6.41
CA ILE A 731 -9.99 31.14 -6.39
C ILE A 731 -9.00 31.81 -5.43
N ASP A 732 -8.87 33.14 -5.45
CA ASP A 732 -7.98 33.89 -4.55
C ASP A 732 -8.29 33.55 -3.08
N ARG A 733 -9.57 33.62 -2.71
CA ARG A 733 -10.05 33.30 -1.36
C ARG A 733 -9.76 31.85 -1.00
N ILE A 734 -10.14 30.88 -1.84
CA ILE A 734 -9.97 29.44 -1.54
C ILE A 734 -8.49 29.09 -1.47
N PHE A 735 -7.68 29.59 -2.40
CA PHE A 735 -6.27 29.26 -2.48
C PHE A 735 -5.51 29.84 -1.29
N MET A 736 -5.78 31.09 -0.89
CA MET A 736 -5.20 31.67 0.32
C MET A 736 -5.68 30.94 1.58
N TYR A 737 -6.96 30.61 1.68
CA TYR A 737 -7.50 29.86 2.82
C TYR A 737 -6.85 28.47 2.93
N TYR A 738 -6.64 27.77 1.82
CA TYR A 738 -5.88 26.50 1.78
C TYR A 738 -4.42 26.69 2.23
N ILE A 739 -3.73 27.74 1.75
CA ILE A 739 -2.34 28.04 2.14
C ILE A 739 -2.22 28.22 3.67
N MET A 740 -3.19 28.89 4.28
CA MET A 740 -3.26 29.16 5.72
C MET A 740 -3.58 27.90 6.53
N THR A 741 -4.56 27.11 6.09
CA THR A 741 -5.18 26.09 6.94
C THR A 741 -4.69 24.66 6.68
N ALA A 742 -4.08 24.36 5.53
CA ALA A 742 -3.63 23.01 5.23
C ALA A 742 -2.32 22.66 5.95
N ASP A 743 -2.17 21.38 6.30
CA ASP A 743 -0.93 20.84 6.84
C ASP A 743 0.15 20.68 5.75
N LYS A 744 1.41 20.49 6.15
CA LYS A 744 2.55 20.27 5.26
C LYS A 744 2.28 19.14 4.27
N LEU A 745 2.71 19.31 3.01
CA LEU A 745 2.61 18.31 1.95
C LEU A 745 1.20 17.76 1.68
N THR A 746 0.15 18.47 2.09
CA THR A 746 -1.25 18.02 1.93
C THR A 746 -1.83 18.54 0.60
N ARG A 747 -2.41 17.66 -0.22
CA ARG A 747 -3.15 18.05 -1.45
C ARG A 747 -4.47 18.73 -1.10
N THR A 748 -4.97 19.62 -1.98
CA THR A 748 -6.27 20.28 -1.79
C THR A 748 -7.42 19.28 -1.61
N SER A 749 -7.40 18.15 -2.33
CA SER A 749 -8.40 17.09 -2.18
C SER A 749 -8.47 16.53 -0.76
N VAL A 750 -7.30 16.21 -0.19
CA VAL A 750 -7.18 15.64 1.17
C VAL A 750 -7.46 16.70 2.24
N TRP A 751 -7.05 17.95 1.99
CA TRP A 751 -7.38 19.06 2.86
C TRP A 751 -8.90 19.27 2.94
N LEU A 752 -9.59 19.28 1.79
CA LEU A 752 -11.04 19.44 1.73
C LEU A 752 -11.78 18.29 2.43
N GLU A 753 -11.31 17.04 2.27
CA GLU A 753 -11.86 15.86 2.98
C GLU A 753 -11.69 15.94 4.50
N LYS A 754 -10.62 16.57 4.97
CA LYS A 754 -10.33 16.72 6.40
C LYS A 754 -10.98 17.95 7.03
N LEU A 755 -11.45 18.89 6.22
CA LEU A 755 -12.11 20.10 6.70
C LEU A 755 -13.45 19.70 7.32
N GLU A 756 -13.67 20.06 8.58
CA GLU A 756 -14.94 19.76 9.26
C GLU A 756 -16.09 20.48 8.54
N GLY A 757 -17.12 19.74 8.12
CA GLY A 757 -18.19 20.24 7.25
C GLY A 757 -17.84 20.32 5.76
N GLY A 758 -16.61 19.96 5.35
CA GLY A 758 -16.20 19.74 3.97
C GLY A 758 -16.46 20.92 3.03
N LEU A 759 -17.04 20.62 1.86
CA LEU A 759 -17.34 21.60 0.81
C LEU A 759 -18.35 22.66 1.28
N GLU A 760 -19.39 22.25 2.00
CA GLU A 760 -20.45 23.15 2.47
C GLU A 760 -19.87 24.20 3.41
N TYR A 761 -19.05 23.78 4.37
CA TYR A 761 -18.36 24.72 5.26
C TYR A 761 -17.42 25.66 4.49
N LEU A 762 -16.69 25.15 3.50
CA LEU A 762 -15.85 26.00 2.66
C LEU A 762 -16.67 27.05 1.90
N GLN A 763 -17.85 26.69 1.37
CA GLN A 763 -18.76 27.63 0.71
C GLN A 763 -19.27 28.70 1.68
N GLU A 764 -19.63 28.33 2.91
CA GLU A 764 -20.04 29.31 3.93
C GLU A 764 -18.93 30.31 4.25
N VAL A 765 -17.68 29.85 4.38
CA VAL A 765 -16.53 30.71 4.67
C VAL A 765 -16.19 31.64 3.50
N ILE A 766 -16.23 31.13 2.27
CA ILE A 766 -15.68 31.83 1.10
C ILE A 766 -16.74 32.62 0.34
N ILE A 767 -17.95 32.11 0.20
CA ILE A 767 -19.07 32.77 -0.47
C ILE A 767 -19.89 33.55 0.54
N GLY A 768 -20.23 32.92 1.66
CA GLY A 768 -21.02 33.54 2.73
C GLY A 768 -20.23 34.48 3.63
N ASP A 769 -18.90 34.54 3.47
CA ASP A 769 -17.97 35.27 4.34
C ASP A 769 -18.25 35.04 5.84
N LYS A 770 -18.58 33.80 6.21
CA LYS A 770 -19.01 33.42 7.57
C LYS A 770 -18.03 33.85 8.66
N LEU A 771 -16.74 33.98 8.33
CA LEU A 771 -15.68 34.39 9.26
C LEU A 771 -15.30 35.87 9.15
N GLY A 772 -15.80 36.62 8.15
CA GLY A 772 -15.44 38.02 7.92
C GLY A 772 -13.98 38.22 7.49
N ILE A 773 -13.40 37.27 6.75
CA ILE A 773 -11.98 37.24 6.39
C ILE A 773 -11.72 37.38 4.89
N CYS A 774 -12.75 37.40 4.05
CA CYS A 774 -12.58 37.37 2.59
C CYS A 774 -11.72 38.52 2.06
N ASP A 775 -11.90 39.75 2.57
CA ASP A 775 -11.12 40.92 2.15
C ASP A 775 -9.61 40.76 2.47
N GLU A 776 -9.29 40.15 3.62
CA GLU A 776 -7.91 39.86 4.02
C GLU A 776 -7.30 38.77 3.14
N LEU A 777 -8.07 37.73 2.80
CA LEU A 777 -7.62 36.67 1.89
C LEU A 777 -7.29 37.23 0.50
N GLU A 778 -8.15 38.10 -0.03
CA GLU A 778 -7.96 38.78 -1.32
C GLU A 778 -6.75 39.72 -1.29
N SER A 779 -6.62 40.56 -0.26
CA SER A 779 -5.50 41.49 -0.09
C SER A 779 -4.16 40.74 -0.04
N ARG A 780 -4.09 39.62 0.70
CA ARG A 780 -2.89 38.78 0.77
C ARG A 780 -2.56 38.14 -0.56
N MET A 781 -3.55 37.61 -1.26
CA MET A 781 -3.31 37.03 -2.58
C MET A 781 -2.80 38.10 -3.54
N GLN A 782 -3.40 39.28 -3.52
CA GLN A 782 -2.97 40.40 -4.36
C GLN A 782 -1.52 40.81 -4.06
N ARG A 783 -1.10 40.84 -2.78
CA ARG A 783 0.30 41.07 -2.42
C ARG A 783 1.24 40.03 -3.04
N LEU A 784 0.89 38.74 -3.01
CA LEU A 784 1.73 37.69 -3.65
C LEU A 784 1.82 37.88 -5.17
N VAL A 785 0.73 38.30 -5.81
CA VAL A 785 0.71 38.59 -7.25
C VAL A 785 1.59 39.79 -7.58
N ASP A 786 1.51 40.86 -6.79
CA ASP A 786 2.22 42.13 -7.03
C ASP A 786 3.72 42.05 -6.73
N THR A 787 4.13 41.08 -5.91
CA THR A 787 5.53 40.90 -5.46
C THR A 787 6.26 39.76 -6.16
N TYR A 788 5.67 39.14 -7.19
CA TYR A 788 6.36 38.12 -7.98
C TYR A 788 7.53 38.72 -8.77
N GLU A 789 8.73 38.17 -8.55
CA GLU A 789 9.99 38.55 -9.20
C GLU A 789 10.51 37.48 -10.18
#